data_AF-A0A4Q1JSL1-F1
#
_entry.id   AF-A0A4Q1JSL1-F1
#
_cell.length_a   1.000
_cell.length_b   1.000
_cell.length_c   1.000
_cell.angle_alpha   90.00
_cell.angle_beta   90.00
_cell.angle_gamma   90.00
#
_symmetry.space_group_name_H-M   'P 1'
#
loop_
_entity.id
_entity.type
_entity.pdbx_description
1 polymer ?
#
loop_
_entity_poly.entity_id
_entity_poly.type
_entity_poly.pdbx_seq_one_letter_code
_entity_poly.pdbx_strand_id
1 'polypeptide(L)'
;AAAPPAATPPPIPAAARPQPQAAPARPWPAAPEAPSVFERALRSLRRWFTEGNVPVKIGMLVLFAGVAALVKYASDQGWLRVPIELRLAGMSAAALAGLVLGWRKRHSHRAFALSLQGGMIGILLLIVFGAFKQFGLLPAGLAFALSVVLVAGAGMLAVLQNARALAILALLAGFLAPLWLSTGQGHHVALFTYYAVLNGAILAMAWWRPWRELNLLGFAFTFGIGTLWGVLRYAPEHYASTQPFLLLFFVFYLLIPLLYVRRATPERGRLLDGALVFGTPLVAFSLQAGLMPGRPMALALCALGVAAVYVLLALLAQRRLRHPVLMQAYAVLAVGFATLAVPLALSARATGGIFALEGAALIWLGLRQQRTLPQLGGLLLQLGAALALAVATPQVAERALLHPTCMAMLLIALGGWASAASYRRAGQDVIASGWYLWALAWWCANLGSEVQAFVPWASRADALLALAALTAWVAAEVHARFPARLLVLTTAGGLALAAPLALVQADVHVQPFAGTGGWAWLAYAVFGLRSLLCLRRGGDGVGAIAQAAWWLVWPLVISLLGHFIARRFALADGWAMAWIGAPWIVLLAVAVLRGPWLSVPIGAAFERARAALLGTVLVVVALWWGVALLSSGGSAPLPWCPLLNPMELLQLAVLLLVARLGWAEAAPGWLLRSRTVLMAVAGFALVTATTLRGVHHWGGVPWTPSLLSTSLAQTSLTVVWSILGVVGWVSGSRRAQRTLWLAGAVLMAVVLAKLVMVDRQHLGNLWGIGSFIAYGLLCTVVGYLAPAPPRAPTKDTPP
;
A
#
# COMPACT_ATOMS: atom_id res chain seq x y z
N ALA A 1 -36.43 -12.63 98.55
CA ALA A 1 -35.78 -11.48 97.89
C ALA A 1 -36.52 -11.22 96.59
N ALA A 2 -37.36 -10.18 96.57
CA ALA A 2 -38.27 -9.84 95.49
C ALA A 2 -37.72 -8.63 94.69
N ALA A 3 -38.04 -8.61 93.40
CA ALA A 3 -37.46 -7.79 92.35
C ALA A 3 -37.44 -6.26 92.59
N PRO A 4 -36.47 -5.54 92.00
CA PRO A 4 -36.65 -4.15 91.61
C PRO A 4 -37.05 -4.02 90.12
N PRO A 5 -37.98 -3.10 89.78
CA PRO A 5 -38.33 -2.70 88.41
C PRO A 5 -37.38 -1.55 87.96
N ALA A 6 -37.36 -0.98 86.75
CA ALA A 6 -38.21 -1.02 85.58
C ALA A 6 -37.32 -0.76 84.34
N ALA A 7 -37.73 -1.29 83.18
CA ALA A 7 -37.11 -1.07 81.89
C ALA A 7 -37.53 0.28 81.27
N THR A 8 -36.56 1.02 80.72
CA THR A 8 -36.79 2.04 79.68
C THR A 8 -36.38 1.48 78.31
N PRO A 9 -37.16 1.71 77.24
CA PRO A 9 -37.02 0.99 75.98
C PRO A 9 -35.83 1.48 75.15
N PRO A 10 -35.23 0.60 74.32
CA PRO A 10 -34.11 0.98 73.44
C PRO A 10 -34.60 1.82 72.25
N PRO A 11 -33.85 2.83 71.82
CA PRO A 11 -34.20 3.63 70.65
C PRO A 11 -34.11 2.81 69.36
N ILE A 12 -35.17 2.88 68.57
CA ILE A 12 -35.35 2.25 67.25
C ILE A 12 -34.34 2.85 66.25
N PRO A 13 -33.72 2.04 65.35
CA PRO A 13 -32.77 2.54 64.37
C PRO A 13 -33.43 3.49 63.36
N ALA A 14 -32.85 4.68 63.19
CA ALA A 14 -33.32 5.65 62.21
C ALA A 14 -33.19 5.10 60.78
N ALA A 15 -34.32 5.11 60.05
CA ALA A 15 -34.43 4.65 58.67
C ALA A 15 -33.46 5.41 57.74
N ALA A 16 -32.76 4.64 56.90
CA ALA A 16 -31.81 5.12 55.91
C ALA A 16 -32.50 6.03 54.88
N ARG A 17 -32.01 7.28 54.77
CA ARG A 17 -32.38 8.17 53.67
C ARG A 17 -31.66 7.74 52.39
N PRO A 18 -32.31 7.79 51.21
CA PRO A 18 -31.73 7.31 49.95
C PRO A 18 -30.52 8.16 49.54
N GLN A 19 -29.41 7.50 49.19
CA GLN A 19 -28.21 8.15 48.66
C GLN A 19 -28.44 8.64 47.22
N PRO A 20 -28.12 9.90 46.89
CA PRO A 20 -28.12 10.38 45.50
C PRO A 20 -26.98 9.71 44.71
N GLN A 21 -27.30 9.11 43.56
CA GLN A 21 -26.31 8.62 42.60
C GLN A 21 -25.43 9.78 42.11
N ALA A 22 -24.11 9.64 42.27
CA ALA A 22 -23.12 10.61 41.79
C ALA A 22 -23.00 10.55 40.26
N ALA A 23 -23.23 11.68 39.61
CA ALA A 23 -22.91 11.93 38.20
C ALA A 23 -21.37 11.96 37.98
N PRO A 24 -20.86 11.61 36.78
CA PRO A 24 -19.42 11.54 36.52
C PRO A 24 -18.75 12.92 36.58
N ALA A 25 -17.70 13.04 37.40
CA ALA A 25 -16.88 14.25 37.52
C ALA A 25 -15.86 14.37 36.36
N ARG A 26 -15.68 15.59 35.84
CA ARG A 26 -14.83 15.96 34.69
C ARG A 26 -13.32 15.73 34.96
N PRO A 27 -12.48 15.52 33.92
CA PRO A 27 -11.04 15.38 34.08
C PRO A 27 -10.37 16.71 34.48
N TRP A 28 -9.44 16.66 35.45
CA TRP A 28 -8.56 17.78 35.84
C TRP A 28 -7.51 18.09 34.75
N PRO A 29 -7.04 19.35 34.59
CA PRO A 29 -5.93 19.69 33.70
C PRO A 29 -4.59 19.19 34.27
N ALA A 30 -3.70 18.74 33.39
CA ALA A 30 -2.36 18.27 33.73
C ALA A 30 -1.46 19.38 34.32
N ALA A 31 -0.60 19.02 35.28
CA ALA A 31 0.40 19.90 35.88
C ALA A 31 1.50 20.30 34.87
N PRO A 32 2.09 21.51 34.98
CA PRO A 32 3.06 22.04 34.01
C PRO A 32 4.44 21.35 34.11
N GLU A 33 5.08 21.16 32.95
CA GLU A 33 6.40 20.54 32.79
C GLU A 33 7.53 21.33 33.46
N ALA A 34 8.55 20.62 33.96
CA ALA A 34 9.73 21.22 34.59
C ALA A 34 10.61 21.99 33.59
N PRO A 35 11.23 23.10 34.00
CA PRO A 35 11.97 23.98 33.10
C PRO A 35 13.26 23.35 32.56
N SER A 36 13.52 23.60 31.27
CA SER A 36 14.65 23.07 30.50
C SER A 36 16.01 23.58 31.00
N VAL A 37 17.08 22.83 30.68
CA VAL A 37 18.48 23.12 31.06
C VAL A 37 18.93 24.53 30.63
N PHE A 38 18.34 25.05 29.56
CA PHE A 38 18.60 26.40 29.05
C PHE A 38 18.14 27.50 30.02
N GLU A 39 17.00 27.32 30.68
CA GLU A 39 16.51 28.28 31.68
C GLU A 39 17.35 28.30 32.96
N ARG A 40 17.97 27.16 33.32
CA ARG A 40 18.92 27.08 34.44
C ARG A 40 20.26 27.74 34.10
N ALA A 41 20.75 27.58 32.87
CA ALA A 41 21.96 28.25 32.39
C ALA A 41 21.77 29.78 32.33
N LEU A 42 20.63 30.25 31.82
CA LEU A 42 20.32 31.68 31.73
C LEU A 42 20.20 32.34 33.11
N ARG A 43 19.68 31.61 34.11
CA ARG A 43 19.54 32.08 35.49
C ARG A 43 20.89 32.14 36.23
N SER A 44 21.82 31.24 35.90
CA SER A 44 23.19 31.23 36.43
C SER A 44 24.05 32.35 35.83
N LEU A 45 23.87 32.63 34.53
CA LEU A 45 24.50 33.76 33.85
C LEU A 45 24.06 35.10 34.44
N ARG A 46 22.76 35.22 34.76
CA ARG A 46 22.17 36.41 35.39
C ARG A 46 22.79 36.68 36.76
N ARG A 47 22.93 35.64 37.61
CA ARG A 47 23.52 35.77 38.96
C ARG A 47 24.99 36.19 38.95
N TRP A 48 25.77 35.75 37.95
CA TRP A 48 27.17 36.15 37.82
C TRP A 48 27.34 37.64 37.48
N PHE A 49 26.38 38.22 36.76
CA PHE A 49 26.37 39.64 36.41
C PHE A 49 25.84 40.55 37.55
N THR A 50 24.99 40.05 38.45
CA THR A 50 24.32 40.88 39.47
C THR A 50 24.94 40.84 40.87
N GLU A 51 25.80 39.87 41.23
CA GLU A 51 26.41 39.82 42.56
C GLU A 51 27.92 40.17 42.56
N GLY A 52 28.26 41.19 43.38
CA GLY A 52 29.62 41.68 43.63
C GLY A 52 30.06 42.86 42.75
N ASN A 53 30.69 43.87 43.39
CA ASN A 53 31.14 45.18 42.90
C ASN A 53 31.27 45.31 41.36
N VAL A 54 30.13 45.58 40.70
CA VAL A 54 29.96 45.66 39.25
C VAL A 54 30.73 46.85 38.60
N PRO A 55 30.85 48.03 39.23
CA PRO A 55 31.65 49.14 38.67
C PRO A 55 33.13 48.81 38.46
N VAL A 56 33.76 48.02 39.34
CA VAL A 56 35.17 47.61 39.22
C VAL A 56 35.36 46.61 38.07
N LYS A 57 34.39 45.72 37.85
CA LYS A 57 34.43 44.71 36.78
C LYS A 57 34.25 45.34 35.39
N ILE A 58 33.41 46.37 35.29
CA ILE A 58 33.24 47.17 34.07
C ILE A 58 34.49 48.06 33.85
N GLY A 59 35.03 48.67 34.90
CA GLY A 59 36.26 49.48 34.84
C GLY A 59 37.50 48.69 34.38
N MET A 60 37.65 47.42 34.78
CA MET A 60 38.78 46.58 34.37
C MET A 60 38.69 46.14 32.88
N LEU A 61 37.48 45.94 32.36
CA LEU A 61 37.22 45.64 30.94
C LEU A 61 37.47 46.85 30.04
N VAL A 62 37.10 48.05 30.51
CA VAL A 62 37.41 49.33 29.84
C VAL A 62 38.92 49.63 29.91
N LEU A 63 39.61 49.30 31.01
CA LEU A 63 41.06 49.42 31.16
C LEU A 63 41.81 48.48 30.20
N PHE A 64 41.35 47.24 30.02
CA PHE A 64 41.93 46.29 29.07
C PHE A 64 41.74 46.73 27.61
N ALA A 65 40.56 47.28 27.28
CA ALA A 65 40.31 47.88 25.98
C ALA A 65 41.16 49.14 25.76
N GLY A 66 41.37 49.94 26.80
CA GLY A 66 42.25 51.11 26.81
C GLY A 66 43.73 50.76 26.60
N VAL A 67 44.23 49.70 27.25
CA VAL A 67 45.61 49.21 27.07
C VAL A 67 45.80 48.57 25.69
N ALA A 68 44.82 47.81 25.19
CA ALA A 68 44.86 47.28 23.82
C ALA A 68 44.80 48.37 22.75
N ALA A 69 44.00 49.42 22.98
CA ALA A 69 43.95 50.61 22.12
C ALA A 69 45.25 51.43 22.21
N LEU A 70 45.88 51.52 23.38
CA LEU A 70 47.18 52.20 23.59
C LEU A 70 48.33 51.45 22.91
N VAL A 71 48.34 50.12 22.98
CA VAL A 71 49.33 49.26 22.29
C VAL A 71 49.13 49.30 20.78
N LYS A 72 47.88 49.33 20.30
CA LYS A 72 47.56 49.55 18.88
C LYS A 72 47.97 50.94 18.42
N TYR A 73 47.67 51.98 19.20
CA TYR A 73 48.05 53.38 18.92
C TYR A 73 49.58 53.58 18.89
N ALA A 74 50.32 52.94 19.79
CA ALA A 74 51.79 52.96 19.79
C ALA A 74 52.40 52.20 18.60
N SER A 75 51.73 51.15 18.13
CA SER A 75 52.11 50.42 16.91
C SER A 75 51.78 51.22 15.63
N ASP A 76 50.64 51.93 15.60
CA ASP A 76 50.17 52.71 14.45
C ASP A 76 50.94 54.05 14.30
N GLN A 77 51.45 54.62 15.40
CA GLN A 77 52.31 55.83 15.41
C GLN A 77 53.80 55.55 15.13
N GLY A 78 54.18 54.29 14.90
CA GLY A 78 55.53 53.93 14.44
C GLY A 78 56.64 53.94 15.49
N TRP A 79 56.32 53.98 16.79
CA TRP A 79 57.32 54.03 17.88
C TRP A 79 58.11 52.72 18.08
N LEU A 80 57.64 51.60 17.51
CA LEU A 80 58.30 50.29 17.55
C LEU A 80 58.42 49.68 16.15
N ARG A 81 59.35 50.19 15.32
CA ARG A 81 59.75 49.54 14.06
C ARG A 81 60.80 48.46 14.33
N VAL A 82 60.36 47.32 14.88
CA VAL A 82 61.19 46.09 14.85
C VAL A 82 60.95 45.42 13.50
N PRO A 83 62.01 45.07 12.73
CA PRO A 83 61.88 44.29 11.50
C PRO A 83 61.06 43.03 11.76
N ILE A 84 60.18 42.67 10.83
CA ILE A 84 59.22 41.59 11.01
C ILE A 84 59.91 40.25 11.29
N GLU A 85 61.10 40.05 10.72
CA GLU A 85 61.97 38.89 10.90
C GLU A 85 62.41 38.76 12.35
N LEU A 86 62.87 39.86 12.97
CA LEU A 86 63.29 39.91 14.38
C LEU A 86 62.11 39.67 15.32
N ARG A 87 60.93 40.18 14.99
CA ARG A 87 59.71 39.97 15.77
C ARG A 87 59.30 38.49 15.76
N LEU A 88 59.26 37.86 14.58
CA LEU A 88 58.91 36.45 14.44
C LEU A 88 59.99 35.55 15.07
N ALA A 89 61.28 35.86 14.89
CA ALA A 89 62.38 35.14 15.52
C ALA A 89 62.32 35.22 17.07
N GLY A 90 62.03 36.41 17.62
CA GLY A 90 61.84 36.60 19.06
C GLY A 90 60.64 35.81 19.61
N MET A 91 59.50 35.83 18.90
CA MET A 91 58.33 35.03 19.25
C MET A 91 58.61 33.52 19.16
N SER A 92 59.35 33.06 18.15
CA SER A 92 59.78 31.67 18.03
C SER A 92 60.72 31.25 19.16
N ALA A 93 61.68 32.09 19.52
CA ALA A 93 62.60 31.83 20.65
C ALA A 93 61.84 31.76 21.98
N ALA A 94 60.89 32.67 22.23
CA ALA A 94 60.03 32.63 23.40
C ALA A 94 59.16 31.36 23.44
N ALA A 95 58.61 30.95 22.30
CA ALA A 95 57.81 29.73 22.21
C ALA A 95 58.66 28.46 22.44
N LEU A 96 59.88 28.40 21.89
CA LEU A 96 60.85 27.33 22.15
C LEU A 96 61.25 27.27 23.63
N ALA A 97 61.50 28.43 24.27
CA ALA A 97 61.78 28.50 25.70
C ALA A 97 60.58 27.99 26.53
N GLY A 98 59.35 28.34 26.12
CA GLY A 98 58.12 27.82 26.70
C GLY A 98 57.99 26.29 26.58
N LEU A 99 58.39 25.70 25.45
CA LEU A 99 58.43 24.24 25.28
C LEU A 99 59.43 23.57 26.22
N VAL A 100 60.64 24.12 26.34
CA VAL A 100 61.67 23.62 27.25
C VAL A 100 61.20 23.70 28.71
N LEU A 101 60.56 24.80 29.10
CA LEU A 101 60.00 24.99 30.43
C LEU A 101 58.86 23.99 30.71
N GLY A 102 57.98 23.78 29.73
CA GLY A 102 56.94 22.75 29.79
C GLY A 102 57.54 21.35 29.96
N TRP A 103 58.60 21.02 29.20
CA TRP A 103 59.30 19.73 29.32
C TRP A 103 59.94 19.52 30.69
N ARG A 104 60.56 20.56 31.28
CA ARG A 104 61.15 20.48 32.62
C ARG A 104 60.09 20.32 33.72
N LYS A 105 58.94 20.99 33.60
CA LYS A 105 57.86 20.96 34.60
C LYS A 105 56.89 19.79 34.46
N ARG A 106 57.07 18.89 33.47
CA ARG A 106 56.16 17.76 33.17
C ARG A 106 55.87 16.83 34.34
N HIS A 107 56.83 16.65 35.26
CA HIS A 107 56.69 15.76 36.42
C HIS A 107 56.04 16.43 37.64
N SER A 108 56.16 17.76 37.78
CA SER A 108 55.61 18.49 38.93
C SER A 108 54.22 19.08 38.65
N HIS A 109 53.96 19.56 37.43
CA HIS A 109 52.71 20.24 37.07
C HIS A 109 52.21 19.75 35.70
N ARG A 110 51.75 18.50 35.64
CA ARG A 110 51.42 17.81 34.39
C ARG A 110 50.38 18.54 33.53
N ALA A 111 49.27 19.01 34.12
CA ALA A 111 48.23 19.71 33.37
C ALA A 111 48.71 21.05 32.79
N PHE A 112 49.44 21.83 33.59
CA PHE A 112 50.06 23.10 33.15
C PHE A 112 51.09 22.86 32.04
N ALA A 113 51.98 21.88 32.20
CA ALA A 113 53.00 21.54 31.21
C ALA A 113 52.41 21.13 29.86
N LEU A 114 51.33 20.35 29.85
CA LEU A 114 50.65 19.91 28.63
C LEU A 114 49.94 21.07 27.90
N SER A 115 49.25 21.94 28.64
CA SER A 115 48.62 23.12 28.05
C SER A 115 49.66 24.12 27.51
N LEU A 116 50.75 24.33 28.25
CA LEU A 116 51.85 25.19 27.82
C LEU A 116 52.52 24.63 26.56
N GLN A 117 52.83 23.34 26.51
CA GLN A 117 53.43 22.71 25.34
C GLN A 117 52.50 22.77 24.11
N GLY A 118 51.22 22.42 24.26
CA GLY A 118 50.25 22.52 23.17
C GLY A 118 50.10 23.94 22.64
N GLY A 119 50.03 24.93 23.54
CA GLY A 119 49.96 26.34 23.19
C GLY A 119 51.22 26.84 22.45
N MET A 120 52.41 26.49 22.92
CA MET A 120 53.66 26.93 22.29
C MET A 120 53.88 26.29 20.92
N ILE A 121 53.51 25.02 20.73
CA ILE A 121 53.52 24.39 19.39
C ILE A 121 52.52 25.08 18.47
N GLY A 122 51.32 25.40 18.95
CA GLY A 122 50.32 26.15 18.19
C GLY A 122 50.85 27.51 17.73
N ILE A 123 51.50 28.25 18.63
CA ILE A 123 52.13 29.54 18.32
C ILE A 123 53.23 29.38 17.26
N LEU A 124 54.09 28.37 17.38
CA LEU A 124 55.13 28.10 16.38
C LEU A 124 54.54 27.78 15.00
N LEU A 125 53.44 27.02 14.94
CA LEU A 125 52.73 26.75 13.68
C LEU A 125 52.11 28.02 13.07
N LEU A 126 51.49 28.87 13.89
CA LEU A 126 50.97 30.18 13.47
C LEU A 126 52.08 31.10 12.95
N ILE A 127 53.26 31.09 13.58
CA ILE A 127 54.44 31.85 13.13
C ILE A 127 54.93 31.34 11.77
N VAL A 128 55.08 30.02 11.60
CA VAL A 128 55.48 29.43 10.32
C VAL A 128 54.49 29.79 9.21
N PHE A 129 53.19 29.71 9.50
CA PHE A 129 52.13 30.09 8.56
C PHE A 129 52.19 31.58 8.20
N GLY A 130 52.30 32.47 9.18
CA GLY A 130 52.40 33.92 8.96
C GLY A 130 53.66 34.29 8.17
N ALA A 131 54.80 33.69 8.52
CA ALA A 131 56.07 33.90 7.82
C ALA A 131 55.99 33.51 6.35
N PHE A 132 55.29 32.43 6.01
CA PHE A 132 55.05 32.02 4.62
C PHE A 132 54.01 32.91 3.92
N LYS A 133 52.77 32.94 4.41
CA LYS A 133 51.62 33.47 3.65
C LYS A 133 51.46 34.98 3.76
N GLN A 134 51.76 35.56 4.92
CA GLN A 134 51.55 36.98 5.18
C GLN A 134 52.80 37.81 4.87
N PHE A 135 53.99 37.28 5.16
CA PHE A 135 55.24 38.04 5.08
C PHE A 135 56.19 37.58 3.97
N GLY A 136 55.91 36.45 3.29
CA GLY A 136 56.73 35.95 2.18
C GLY A 136 58.17 35.59 2.55
N LEU A 137 58.46 35.40 3.83
CA LEU A 137 59.81 35.18 4.37
C LEU A 137 60.30 33.74 4.20
N LEU A 138 59.39 32.78 4.07
CA LEU A 138 59.71 31.37 3.92
C LEU A 138 59.23 30.84 2.57
N PRO A 139 60.02 30.02 1.86
CA PRO A 139 59.51 29.30 0.70
C PRO A 139 58.54 28.19 1.14
N ALA A 140 57.56 27.86 0.28
CA ALA A 140 56.49 26.91 0.58
C ALA A 140 57.00 25.55 1.08
N GLY A 141 58.07 25.02 0.47
CA GLY A 141 58.66 23.74 0.87
C GLY A 141 59.24 23.75 2.29
N LEU A 142 59.87 24.84 2.70
CA LEU A 142 60.47 24.96 4.03
C LEU A 142 59.41 25.20 5.11
N ALA A 143 58.39 26.01 4.82
CA ALA A 143 57.24 26.18 5.70
C ALA A 143 56.52 24.84 5.94
N PHE A 144 56.32 24.05 4.88
CA PHE A 144 55.74 22.72 4.96
C PHE A 144 56.60 21.75 5.81
N ALA A 145 57.92 21.71 5.57
CA ALA A 145 58.83 20.87 6.34
C ALA A 145 58.82 21.23 7.84
N LEU A 146 58.84 22.52 8.19
CA LEU A 146 58.75 22.99 9.57
C LEU A 146 57.42 22.60 10.23
N SER A 147 56.30 22.71 9.52
CA SER A 147 54.99 22.26 10.02
C SER A 147 54.97 20.76 10.29
N VAL A 148 55.55 19.93 9.41
CA VAL A 148 55.68 18.47 9.61
C VAL A 148 56.46 18.18 10.89
N VAL A 149 57.62 18.83 11.08
CA VAL A 149 58.47 18.64 12.26
C VAL A 149 57.75 19.03 13.55
N LEU A 150 57.06 20.18 13.54
CA LEU A 150 56.30 20.65 14.71
C LEU A 150 55.14 19.72 15.07
N VAL A 151 54.38 19.24 14.07
CA VAL A 151 53.27 18.29 14.27
C VAL A 151 53.79 16.93 14.73
N ALA A 152 54.85 16.41 14.13
CA ALA A 152 55.49 15.16 14.55
C ALA A 152 56.04 15.26 15.98
N GLY A 153 56.70 16.38 16.32
CA GLY A 153 57.16 16.68 17.67
C GLY A 153 56.01 16.74 18.69
N ALA A 154 54.90 17.37 18.33
CA ALA A 154 53.69 17.41 19.16
C ALA A 154 53.09 16.02 19.38
N GLY A 155 53.00 15.19 18.33
CA GLY A 155 52.54 13.81 18.40
C GLY A 155 53.45 12.94 19.28
N MET A 156 54.77 13.07 19.12
CA MET A 156 55.75 12.35 19.94
C MET A 156 55.67 12.76 21.41
N LEU A 157 55.56 14.06 21.71
CA LEU A 157 55.34 14.57 23.07
C LEU A 157 54.02 14.04 23.67
N ALA A 158 52.97 13.90 22.86
CA ALA A 158 51.69 13.36 23.32
C ALA A 158 51.76 11.87 23.67
N VAL A 159 52.51 11.08 22.89
CA VAL A 159 52.76 9.65 23.16
C VAL A 159 53.63 9.50 24.42
N LEU A 160 54.75 10.22 24.50
CA LEU A 160 55.69 10.15 25.63
C LEU A 160 55.05 10.57 26.95
N GLN A 161 54.13 11.54 26.93
CA GLN A 161 53.49 12.08 28.14
C GLN A 161 52.08 11.51 28.37
N ASN A 162 51.63 10.57 27.54
CA ASN A 162 50.29 9.96 27.59
C ASN A 162 49.19 11.02 27.70
N ALA A 163 49.18 11.98 26.78
CA ALA A 163 48.36 13.18 26.81
C ALA A 163 47.41 13.27 25.60
N ARG A 164 46.16 12.83 25.79
CA ARG A 164 45.14 12.78 24.72
C ARG A 164 44.86 14.14 24.08
N ALA A 165 44.76 15.19 24.89
CA ALA A 165 44.48 16.54 24.39
C ALA A 165 45.58 17.07 23.45
N LEU A 166 46.85 16.79 23.78
CA LEU A 166 47.99 17.17 22.95
C LEU A 166 48.00 16.39 21.63
N ALA A 167 47.64 15.10 21.65
CA ALA A 167 47.52 14.28 20.45
C ALA A 167 46.40 14.78 19.52
N ILE A 168 45.23 15.14 20.07
CA ILE A 168 44.12 15.70 19.30
C ILE A 168 44.55 17.02 18.63
N LEU A 169 45.18 17.93 19.37
CA LEU A 169 45.67 19.21 18.83
C LEU A 169 46.72 19.00 17.74
N ALA A 170 47.68 18.09 17.96
CA ALA A 170 48.69 17.74 16.97
C ALA A 170 48.07 17.19 15.68
N LEU A 171 47.08 16.30 15.80
CA LEU A 171 46.41 15.70 14.66
C LEU A 171 45.59 16.72 13.87
N LEU A 172 44.84 17.58 14.59
CA LEU A 172 44.03 18.63 13.99
C LEU A 172 44.92 19.64 13.24
N ALA A 173 46.01 20.08 13.86
CA ALA A 173 47.04 20.89 13.20
C ALA A 173 47.65 20.16 11.99
N GLY A 174 47.95 18.87 12.13
CA GLY A 174 48.51 18.04 11.07
C GLY A 174 47.62 17.96 9.83
N PHE A 175 46.32 17.72 10.00
CA PHE A 175 45.39 17.64 8.86
C PHE A 175 45.11 19.01 8.23
N LEU A 176 45.10 20.10 9.01
CA LEU A 176 44.82 21.45 8.52
C LEU A 176 46.03 22.14 7.88
N ALA A 177 47.27 21.78 8.26
CA ALA A 177 48.48 22.45 7.79
C ALA A 177 48.59 22.53 6.24
N PRO A 178 48.39 21.45 5.47
CA PRO A 178 48.42 21.54 4.00
C PRO A 178 47.30 22.41 3.43
N LEU A 179 46.13 22.44 4.06
CA LEU A 179 44.97 23.22 3.60
C LEU A 179 45.25 24.73 3.69
N TRP A 180 45.96 25.15 4.73
CA TRP A 180 46.31 26.56 4.95
C TRP A 180 47.55 26.99 4.16
N LEU A 181 48.53 26.10 4.01
CA LEU A 181 49.77 26.31 3.26
C LEU A 181 49.63 26.11 1.74
N SER A 182 48.45 25.68 1.26
CA SER A 182 48.22 25.43 -0.16
C SER A 182 48.38 26.69 -1.01
N THR A 183 49.16 26.58 -2.08
CA THR A 183 49.38 27.62 -3.10
C THR A 183 48.33 27.59 -4.21
N GLY A 184 47.31 26.72 -4.11
CA GLY A 184 46.28 26.54 -5.13
C GLY A 184 46.69 25.67 -6.33
N GLN A 185 47.96 25.22 -6.39
CA GLN A 185 48.41 24.28 -7.41
C GLN A 185 47.93 22.85 -7.09
N GLY A 186 47.14 22.26 -7.99
CA GLY A 186 46.34 21.04 -7.78
C GLY A 186 47.10 19.71 -7.71
N HIS A 187 48.21 19.60 -6.97
CA HIS A 187 48.94 18.34 -6.79
C HIS A 187 48.32 17.47 -5.66
N HIS A 188 47.26 16.72 -5.99
CA HIS A 188 46.57 15.82 -5.04
C HIS A 188 47.46 14.68 -4.52
N VAL A 189 48.41 14.20 -5.32
CA VAL A 189 49.34 13.12 -4.92
C VAL A 189 50.18 13.52 -3.70
N ALA A 190 50.69 14.76 -3.67
CA ALA A 190 51.47 15.25 -2.54
C ALA A 190 50.61 15.35 -1.27
N LEU A 191 49.38 15.85 -1.41
CA LEU A 191 48.42 15.96 -0.31
C LEU A 191 48.05 14.59 0.27
N PHE A 192 47.69 13.63 -0.58
CA PHE A 192 47.32 12.29 -0.13
C PHE A 192 48.51 11.50 0.41
N THR A 193 49.72 11.69 -0.12
CA THR A 193 50.94 11.10 0.44
C THR A 193 51.21 11.62 1.85
N TYR A 194 51.06 12.93 2.06
CA TYR A 194 51.20 13.52 3.38
C TYR A 194 50.15 12.96 4.37
N TYR A 195 48.88 12.85 3.94
CA TYR A 195 47.86 12.21 4.78
C TYR A 195 48.10 10.71 4.98
N ALA A 196 48.72 10.01 4.03
CA ALA A 196 49.15 8.61 4.24
C ALA A 196 50.18 8.47 5.35
N VAL A 197 51.17 9.38 5.40
CA VAL A 197 52.15 9.41 6.50
C VAL A 197 51.45 9.72 7.83
N LEU A 198 50.58 10.72 7.86
CA LEU A 198 49.84 11.10 9.07
C LEU A 198 48.94 9.96 9.58
N ASN A 199 48.21 9.30 8.68
CA ASN A 199 47.39 8.13 9.02
C ASN A 199 48.24 6.92 9.43
N GLY A 200 49.41 6.72 8.83
CA GLY A 200 50.38 5.73 9.26
C GLY A 200 50.85 5.98 10.70
N ALA A 201 51.05 7.24 11.08
CA ALA A 201 51.35 7.62 12.46
C ALA A 201 50.16 7.34 13.41
N ILE A 202 48.92 7.59 12.99
CA ILE A 202 47.70 7.21 13.76
C ILE A 202 47.67 5.70 13.97
N LEU A 203 47.90 4.90 12.92
CA LEU A 203 47.93 3.45 13.00
C LEU A 203 49.04 2.94 13.93
N ALA A 204 50.24 3.52 13.84
CA ALA A 204 51.35 3.22 14.75
C ALA A 204 51.03 3.57 16.21
N MET A 205 50.39 4.72 16.46
CA MET A 205 49.92 5.10 17.79
C MET A 205 48.84 4.15 18.31
N ALA A 206 47.90 3.72 17.47
CA ALA A 206 46.89 2.72 17.81
C ALA A 206 47.52 1.36 18.17
N TRP A 207 48.69 1.04 17.61
CA TRP A 207 49.51 -0.11 17.98
C TRP A 207 50.17 0.02 19.36
N TRP A 208 50.13 1.16 20.05
CA TRP A 208 50.62 1.26 21.43
C TRP A 208 49.50 1.59 22.42
N ARG A 209 48.68 2.59 22.09
CA ARG A 209 47.59 3.09 22.94
C ARG A 209 46.40 3.47 22.04
N PRO A 210 45.29 2.72 22.09
CA PRO A 210 44.20 2.98 21.19
C PRO A 210 43.28 4.09 21.73
N TRP A 211 43.51 5.33 21.30
CA TRP A 211 42.61 6.46 21.59
C TRP A 211 41.55 6.56 20.49
N ARG A 212 40.29 6.30 20.84
CA ARG A 212 39.13 6.34 19.94
C ARG A 212 39.00 7.67 19.22
N GLU A 213 39.16 8.77 19.96
CA GLU A 213 38.97 10.14 19.46
C GLU A 213 39.95 10.44 18.34
N LEU A 214 41.18 9.93 18.43
CA LEU A 214 42.22 10.13 17.42
C LEU A 214 41.88 9.42 16.11
N ASN A 215 41.38 8.18 16.20
CA ASN A 215 40.99 7.38 15.03
C ASN A 215 39.77 8.00 14.32
N LEU A 216 38.77 8.46 15.08
CA LEU A 216 37.59 9.11 14.50
C LEU A 216 37.93 10.46 13.85
N LEU A 217 38.80 11.25 14.48
CA LEU A 217 39.25 12.53 13.94
C LEU A 217 40.04 12.32 12.64
N GLY A 218 40.97 11.36 12.64
CA GLY A 218 41.71 10.98 11.44
C GLY A 218 40.79 10.51 10.33
N PHE A 219 39.81 9.66 10.66
CA PHE A 219 38.83 9.15 9.71
C PHE A 219 38.05 10.29 9.06
N ALA A 220 37.51 11.19 9.89
CA ALA A 220 36.71 12.33 9.46
C ALA A 220 37.51 13.28 8.54
N PHE A 221 38.75 13.63 8.89
CA PHE A 221 39.56 14.51 8.04
C PHE A 221 40.02 13.82 6.76
N THR A 222 40.48 12.56 6.83
CA THR A 222 41.00 11.84 5.66
C THR A 222 39.91 11.65 4.62
N PHE A 223 38.77 11.09 5.04
CA PHE A 223 37.65 10.86 4.12
C PHE A 223 36.88 12.15 3.80
N GLY A 224 36.76 13.10 4.73
CA GLY A 224 36.10 14.38 4.49
C GLY A 224 36.84 15.24 3.47
N ILE A 225 38.16 15.38 3.62
CA ILE A 225 38.99 16.12 2.65
C ILE A 225 39.09 15.35 1.33
N GLY A 226 39.21 14.02 1.38
CA GLY A 226 39.16 13.17 0.18
C GLY A 226 37.85 13.33 -0.59
N THR A 227 36.71 13.41 0.11
CA THR A 227 35.38 13.66 -0.49
C THR A 227 35.30 15.06 -1.08
N LEU A 228 35.74 16.09 -0.33
CA LEU A 228 35.72 17.48 -0.81
C LEU A 228 36.54 17.64 -2.10
N TRP A 229 37.73 17.05 -2.14
CA TRP A 229 38.55 17.02 -3.36
C TRP A 229 37.87 16.20 -4.47
N GLY A 230 37.30 15.04 -4.13
CA GLY A 230 36.59 14.15 -5.05
C GLY A 230 35.40 14.82 -5.75
N VAL A 231 34.66 15.68 -5.04
CA VAL A 231 33.51 16.41 -5.59
C VAL A 231 33.94 17.65 -6.37
N LEU A 232 34.92 18.41 -5.87
CA LEU A 232 35.26 19.72 -6.44
C LEU A 232 36.32 19.70 -7.54
N ARG A 233 37.17 18.67 -7.59
CA ARG A 233 38.41 18.69 -8.41
C ARG A 233 38.72 17.38 -9.13
N TYR A 234 37.93 16.31 -8.95
CA TYR A 234 38.22 15.02 -9.57
C TYR A 234 37.99 15.04 -11.09
N ALA A 235 38.93 14.44 -11.82
CA ALA A 235 38.80 14.10 -13.23
C ALA A 235 39.14 12.61 -13.43
N PRO A 236 38.50 11.90 -14.38
CA PRO A 236 38.74 10.47 -14.62
C PRO A 236 40.21 10.10 -14.89
N GLU A 237 41.00 11.04 -15.42
CA GLU A 237 42.45 10.90 -15.67
C GLU A 237 43.26 10.66 -14.39
N HIS A 238 42.79 11.18 -13.26
CA HIS A 238 43.47 11.02 -11.96
C HIS A 238 43.16 9.69 -11.27
N TYR A 239 42.30 8.83 -11.85
CA TYR A 239 41.91 7.55 -11.25
C TYR A 239 43.12 6.71 -10.82
N ALA A 240 44.09 6.50 -11.71
CA ALA A 240 45.27 5.68 -11.45
C ALA A 240 46.12 6.21 -10.29
N SER A 241 46.18 7.54 -10.14
CA SER A 241 46.93 8.20 -9.06
C SER A 241 46.17 8.26 -7.73
N THR A 242 44.84 8.24 -7.74
CA THR A 242 44.00 8.38 -6.53
C THR A 242 43.59 7.03 -5.92
N GLN A 243 43.32 6.03 -6.76
CA GLN A 243 42.86 4.71 -6.34
C GLN A 243 43.77 4.03 -5.28
N PRO A 244 45.12 4.06 -5.40
CA PRO A 244 46.00 3.46 -4.41
C PRO A 244 45.87 4.10 -3.02
N PHE A 245 45.66 5.42 -2.96
CA PHE A 245 45.47 6.13 -1.68
C PHE A 245 44.15 5.76 -1.02
N LEU A 246 43.06 5.67 -1.79
CA LEU A 246 41.76 5.23 -1.25
C LEU A 246 41.85 3.82 -0.67
N LEU A 247 42.51 2.90 -1.39
CA LEU A 247 42.75 1.53 -0.90
C LEU A 247 43.62 1.52 0.36
N LEU A 248 44.69 2.32 0.39
CA LEU A 248 45.58 2.44 1.54
C LEU A 248 44.84 2.96 2.78
N PHE A 249 44.04 4.02 2.63
CA PHE A 249 43.23 4.56 3.73
C PHE A 249 42.18 3.56 4.19
N PHE A 250 41.53 2.85 3.26
CA PHE A 250 40.61 1.76 3.59
C PHE A 250 41.31 0.69 4.44
N VAL A 251 42.52 0.25 4.05
CA VAL A 251 43.30 -0.74 4.81
C VAL A 251 43.69 -0.20 6.20
N PHE A 252 44.14 1.04 6.32
CA PHE A 252 44.46 1.63 7.63
C PHE A 252 43.26 1.61 8.58
N TYR A 253 42.11 2.08 8.12
CA TYR A 253 40.90 2.13 8.94
C TYR A 253 40.21 0.77 9.13
N LEU A 254 40.51 -0.21 8.28
CA LEU A 254 40.13 -1.62 8.48
C LEU A 254 40.97 -2.30 9.57
N LEU A 255 42.28 -2.00 9.62
CA LEU A 255 43.22 -2.59 10.58
C LEU A 255 43.05 -2.04 12.00
N ILE A 256 42.69 -0.76 12.16
CA ILE A 256 42.57 -0.10 13.47
C ILE A 256 41.61 -0.86 14.42
N PRO A 257 40.36 -1.22 14.03
CA PRO A 257 39.47 -2.00 14.89
C PRO A 257 40.00 -3.40 15.24
N LEU A 258 40.70 -4.06 14.31
CA LEU A 258 41.30 -5.39 14.51
C LEU A 258 42.42 -5.34 15.57
N LEU A 259 43.23 -4.28 15.57
CA LEU A 259 44.28 -4.06 16.57
C LEU A 259 43.69 -3.73 17.95
N TYR A 260 42.58 -3.00 17.99
CA TYR A 260 41.86 -2.67 19.22
C TYR A 260 41.38 -3.93 19.95
N VAL A 261 40.73 -4.84 19.21
CA VAL A 261 40.16 -6.08 19.76
C VAL A 261 41.23 -7.04 20.27
N ARG A 262 42.43 -7.05 19.67
CA ARG A 262 43.56 -7.86 20.15
C ARG A 262 44.11 -7.44 21.52
N ARG A 263 43.86 -6.19 21.94
CA ARG A 263 44.49 -5.59 23.14
C ARG A 263 43.52 -5.10 24.21
N ALA A 264 42.24 -5.01 23.89
CA ALA A 264 41.22 -4.56 24.84
C ALA A 264 40.91 -5.64 25.89
N THR A 265 40.85 -5.25 27.16
CA THR A 265 40.29 -6.08 28.24
C THR A 265 38.77 -6.22 28.08
N PRO A 266 38.14 -7.33 28.56
CA PRO A 266 36.73 -7.65 28.32
C PRO A 266 35.73 -6.54 28.65
N GLU A 267 36.02 -5.70 29.65
CA GLU A 267 35.13 -4.62 30.10
C GLU A 267 35.11 -3.39 29.18
N ARG A 268 36.22 -3.10 28.47
CA ARG A 268 36.31 -1.97 27.51
C ARG A 268 36.00 -2.38 26.06
N GLY A 269 35.87 -3.67 25.78
CA GLY A 269 35.50 -4.22 24.47
C GLY A 269 34.03 -4.07 24.09
N ARG A 270 33.16 -3.59 25.00
CA ARG A 270 31.71 -3.42 24.74
C ARG A 270 31.37 -2.23 23.85
N LEU A 271 32.25 -1.24 23.74
CA LEU A 271 32.10 -0.13 22.79
C LEU A 271 32.98 -0.41 21.57
N LEU A 272 32.58 -1.40 20.77
CA LEU A 272 33.08 -1.49 19.41
C LEU A 272 32.77 -0.15 18.72
N ASP A 273 33.75 0.50 18.10
CA ASP A 273 33.51 1.74 17.35
C ASP A 273 32.74 1.41 16.08
N GLY A 274 31.42 1.25 16.21
CA GLY A 274 30.50 0.99 15.11
C GLY A 274 30.66 2.03 13.98
N ALA A 275 31.00 3.28 14.34
CA ALA A 275 31.32 4.33 13.38
C ALA A 275 32.49 3.96 12.45
N LEU A 276 33.56 3.33 12.96
CA LEU A 276 34.70 2.92 12.13
C LEU A 276 34.42 1.60 11.40
N VAL A 277 33.80 0.62 12.07
CA VAL A 277 33.52 -0.70 11.50
C VAL A 277 32.53 -0.61 10.34
N PHE A 278 31.47 0.19 10.47
CA PHE A 278 30.46 0.39 9.43
C PHE A 278 30.76 1.60 8.52
N GLY A 279 31.33 2.68 9.06
CA GLY A 279 31.59 3.90 8.29
C GLY A 279 32.73 3.75 7.28
N THR A 280 33.80 3.04 7.63
CA THR A 280 34.94 2.83 6.72
C THR A 280 34.54 2.21 5.38
N PRO A 281 33.87 1.05 5.34
CA PRO A 281 33.50 0.48 4.06
C PRO A 281 32.42 1.29 3.34
N LEU A 282 31.47 1.91 4.07
CA LEU A 282 30.41 2.70 3.44
C LEU A 282 30.98 3.92 2.72
N VAL A 283 31.83 4.69 3.39
CA VAL A 283 32.43 5.90 2.83
C VAL A 283 33.47 5.56 1.76
N ALA A 284 34.34 4.58 2.00
CA ALA A 284 35.33 4.17 1.02
C ALA A 284 34.68 3.63 -0.26
N PHE A 285 33.63 2.81 -0.14
CA PHE A 285 32.89 2.31 -1.29
C PHE A 285 32.11 3.42 -2.02
N SER A 286 31.54 4.38 -1.29
CA SER A 286 30.87 5.53 -1.91
C SER A 286 31.85 6.38 -2.73
N LEU A 287 33.06 6.60 -2.20
CA LEU A 287 34.13 7.27 -2.95
C LEU A 287 34.60 6.43 -4.13
N GLN A 288 34.73 5.11 -3.96
CA GLN A 288 35.06 4.19 -5.07
C GLN A 288 34.04 4.30 -6.21
N ALA A 289 32.75 4.37 -5.88
CA ALA A 289 31.68 4.57 -6.84
C ALA A 289 31.80 5.92 -7.56
N GLY A 290 32.12 6.99 -6.84
CA GLY A 290 32.38 8.32 -7.41
C GLY A 290 33.62 8.37 -8.32
N LEU A 291 34.63 7.54 -8.05
CA LEU A 291 35.84 7.45 -8.88
C LEU A 291 35.61 6.69 -10.20
N MET A 292 34.58 5.85 -10.28
CA MET A 292 34.33 4.97 -11.44
C MET A 292 32.99 5.27 -12.16
N PRO A 293 32.73 6.53 -12.57
CA PRO A 293 31.49 6.86 -13.26
C PRO A 293 31.39 6.07 -14.58
N GLY A 294 30.22 5.47 -14.83
CA GLY A 294 29.95 4.71 -16.06
C GLY A 294 30.59 3.31 -16.13
N ARG A 295 31.19 2.78 -15.06
CA ARG A 295 31.77 1.41 -15.02
C ARG A 295 31.09 0.50 -13.98
N PRO A 296 29.78 0.20 -14.14
CA PRO A 296 28.98 -0.48 -13.13
C PRO A 296 29.47 -1.92 -12.83
N MET A 297 29.90 -2.66 -13.86
CA MET A 297 30.44 -4.02 -13.70
C MET A 297 31.74 -4.04 -12.88
N ALA A 298 32.65 -3.09 -13.11
CA ALA A 298 33.89 -3.00 -12.35
C ALA A 298 33.61 -2.64 -10.88
N LEU A 299 32.64 -1.75 -10.64
CA LEU A 299 32.21 -1.39 -9.29
C LEU A 299 31.53 -2.56 -8.56
N ALA A 300 30.78 -3.40 -9.28
CA ALA A 300 30.22 -4.64 -8.73
C ALA A 300 31.29 -5.65 -8.33
N LEU A 301 32.35 -5.79 -9.13
CA LEU A 301 33.52 -6.61 -8.77
C LEU A 301 34.25 -6.04 -7.55
N CYS A 302 34.34 -4.71 -7.42
CA CYS A 302 34.86 -4.09 -6.19
C CYS A 302 33.98 -4.42 -4.98
N ALA A 303 32.64 -4.38 -5.12
CA ALA A 303 31.71 -4.76 -4.04
C ALA A 303 31.89 -6.23 -3.62
N LEU A 304 32.03 -7.14 -4.58
CA LEU A 304 32.35 -8.54 -4.33
C LEU A 304 33.73 -8.72 -3.65
N GLY A 305 34.74 -7.96 -4.09
CA GLY A 305 36.06 -7.96 -3.45
C GLY A 305 35.99 -7.52 -1.99
N VAL A 306 35.27 -6.43 -1.70
CA VAL A 306 35.02 -5.96 -0.33
C VAL A 306 34.24 -7.01 0.47
N ALA A 307 33.21 -7.63 -0.10
CA ALA A 307 32.47 -8.70 0.54
C ALA A 307 33.38 -9.89 0.90
N ALA A 308 34.25 -10.33 -0.01
CA ALA A 308 35.22 -11.40 0.24
C ALA A 308 36.20 -11.06 1.36
N VAL A 309 36.69 -9.82 1.42
CA VAL A 309 37.53 -9.33 2.53
C VAL A 309 36.77 -9.42 3.85
N TYR A 310 35.51 -8.99 3.92
CA TYR A 310 34.70 -9.08 5.14
C TYR A 310 34.34 -10.52 5.53
N VAL A 311 34.14 -11.44 4.58
CA VAL A 311 34.01 -12.88 4.86
C VAL A 311 35.28 -13.40 5.52
N LEU A 312 36.45 -13.10 4.96
CA LEU A 312 37.73 -13.53 5.52
C LEU A 312 37.92 -12.98 6.94
N LEU A 313 37.56 -11.70 7.18
CA LEU A 313 37.61 -11.10 8.50
C LEU A 313 36.60 -11.71 9.49
N ALA A 314 35.39 -12.07 9.04
CA ALA A 314 34.42 -12.78 9.87
C ALA A 314 34.93 -14.16 10.30
N LEU A 315 35.55 -14.90 9.37
CA LEU A 315 36.18 -16.20 9.64
C LEU A 315 37.39 -16.07 10.59
N LEU A 316 38.23 -15.05 10.39
CA LEU A 316 39.35 -14.74 11.29
C LEU A 316 38.85 -14.35 12.69
N ALA A 317 37.80 -13.54 12.79
CA ALA A 317 37.21 -13.14 14.05
C ALA A 317 36.63 -14.34 14.82
N GLN A 318 36.03 -15.30 14.12
CA GLN A 318 35.53 -16.55 14.71
C GLN A 318 36.68 -17.44 15.19
N ARG A 319 37.67 -17.72 14.33
CA ARG A 319 38.72 -18.73 14.60
C ARG A 319 39.82 -18.23 15.54
N ARG A 320 40.24 -16.96 15.39
CA ARG A 320 41.43 -16.41 16.07
C ARG A 320 41.09 -15.45 17.21
N LEU A 321 40.04 -14.65 17.09
CA LEU A 321 39.70 -13.59 18.07
C LEU A 321 38.58 -13.99 19.05
N ARG A 322 37.80 -15.04 18.74
CA ARG A 322 36.67 -15.54 19.56
C ARG A 322 35.69 -14.42 20.00
N HIS A 323 35.49 -13.40 19.16
CA HIS A 323 34.62 -12.25 19.47
C HIS A 323 33.32 -12.30 18.62
N PRO A 324 32.22 -12.86 19.15
CA PRO A 324 31.02 -13.17 18.36
C PRO A 324 30.35 -11.92 17.77
N VAL A 325 30.38 -10.79 18.48
CA VAL A 325 29.77 -9.53 18.02
C VAL A 325 30.50 -8.97 16.80
N LEU A 326 31.82 -9.12 16.73
CA LEU A 326 32.62 -8.61 15.62
C LEU A 326 32.44 -9.49 14.37
N MET A 327 32.39 -10.80 14.57
CA MET A 327 32.09 -11.75 13.51
C MET A 327 30.70 -11.48 12.91
N GLN A 328 29.68 -11.23 13.74
CA GLN A 328 28.35 -10.86 13.26
C GLN A 328 28.36 -9.54 12.47
N ALA A 329 29.05 -8.51 12.95
CA ALA A 329 29.17 -7.23 12.23
C ALA A 329 29.83 -7.39 10.85
N TYR A 330 30.94 -8.14 10.77
CA TYR A 330 31.61 -8.42 9.49
C TYR A 330 30.80 -9.32 8.57
N ALA A 331 30.08 -10.30 9.10
CA ALA A 331 29.19 -11.14 8.30
C ALA A 331 28.05 -10.31 7.68
N VAL A 332 27.45 -9.38 8.44
CA VAL A 332 26.41 -8.47 7.93
C VAL A 332 26.97 -7.56 6.84
N LEU A 333 28.16 -6.99 7.02
CA LEU A 333 28.82 -6.18 5.99
C LEU A 333 29.13 -7.00 4.73
N ALA A 334 29.64 -8.23 4.88
CA ALA A 334 29.92 -9.12 3.77
C ALA A 334 28.66 -9.43 2.94
N VAL A 335 27.57 -9.80 3.61
CA VAL A 335 26.28 -10.04 2.95
C VAL A 335 25.79 -8.75 2.29
N GLY A 336 25.83 -7.61 2.99
CA GLY A 336 25.40 -6.32 2.45
C GLY A 336 26.12 -5.92 1.16
N PHE A 337 27.45 -6.05 1.10
CA PHE A 337 28.22 -5.77 -0.13
C PHE A 337 28.01 -6.81 -1.23
N ALA A 338 27.83 -8.08 -0.88
CA ALA A 338 27.49 -9.12 -1.85
C ALA A 338 26.12 -8.85 -2.50
N THR A 339 25.11 -8.50 -1.70
CA THR A 339 23.78 -8.10 -2.20
C THR A 339 23.86 -6.81 -3.01
N LEU A 340 24.72 -5.84 -2.65
CA LEU A 340 24.94 -4.60 -3.41
C LEU A 340 25.67 -4.84 -4.74
N ALA A 341 26.46 -5.89 -4.88
CA ALA A 341 27.11 -6.21 -6.14
C ALA A 341 26.10 -6.55 -7.26
N VAL A 342 24.96 -7.14 -6.89
CA VAL A 342 23.88 -7.50 -7.82
C VAL A 342 23.30 -6.29 -8.57
N PRO A 343 22.76 -5.23 -7.91
CA PRO A 343 22.28 -4.01 -8.56
C PRO A 343 23.33 -3.29 -9.38
N LEU A 344 24.61 -3.45 -9.03
CA LEU A 344 25.71 -2.82 -9.74
C LEU A 344 26.12 -3.61 -10.99
N ALA A 345 26.06 -4.95 -10.96
CA ALA A 345 26.44 -5.78 -12.11
C ALA A 345 25.32 -5.93 -13.13
N LEU A 346 24.08 -5.97 -12.64
CA LEU A 346 22.92 -6.37 -13.42
C LEU A 346 21.94 -5.20 -13.63
N SER A 347 21.15 -5.30 -14.71
CA SER A 347 20.08 -4.35 -14.97
C SER A 347 19.07 -4.30 -13.81
N ALA A 348 18.43 -3.15 -13.58
CA ALA A 348 17.44 -2.96 -12.52
C ALA A 348 16.35 -4.06 -12.47
N ARG A 349 16.01 -4.63 -13.63
CA ARG A 349 15.04 -5.74 -13.76
C ARG A 349 15.58 -7.06 -13.25
N ALA A 350 16.81 -7.42 -13.65
CA ALA A 350 17.48 -8.62 -13.16
C ALA A 350 17.75 -8.54 -11.66
N THR A 351 18.13 -7.35 -11.17
CA THR A 351 18.26 -7.04 -9.75
C THR A 351 16.95 -7.24 -9.00
N GLY A 352 15.84 -6.72 -9.53
CA GLY A 352 14.53 -6.90 -8.92
C GLY A 352 14.15 -8.37 -8.81
N GLY A 353 14.41 -9.17 -9.86
CA GLY A 353 14.20 -10.62 -9.82
C GLY A 353 15.01 -11.33 -8.73
N ILE A 354 16.28 -10.97 -8.56
CA ILE A 354 17.15 -11.56 -7.52
C ILE A 354 16.70 -11.13 -6.12
N PHE A 355 16.37 -9.86 -5.92
CA PHE A 355 15.87 -9.35 -4.64
C PHE A 355 14.54 -10.02 -4.24
N ALA A 356 13.66 -10.32 -5.19
CA ALA A 356 12.43 -11.05 -4.92
C ALA A 356 12.70 -12.47 -4.37
N LEU A 357 13.65 -13.19 -4.98
CA LEU A 357 14.05 -14.54 -4.57
C LEU A 357 14.80 -14.53 -3.24
N GLU A 358 15.78 -13.64 -3.07
CA GLU A 358 16.54 -13.48 -1.84
C GLU A 358 15.62 -13.04 -0.69
N GLY A 359 14.67 -12.15 -0.96
CA GLY A 359 13.69 -11.70 0.03
C GLY A 359 12.79 -12.83 0.51
N ALA A 360 12.31 -13.69 -0.39
CA ALA A 360 11.55 -14.89 -0.03
C ALA A 360 12.39 -15.89 0.79
N ALA A 361 13.66 -16.08 0.43
CA ALA A 361 14.58 -16.95 1.15
C ALA A 361 14.88 -16.42 2.57
N LEU A 362 15.08 -15.11 2.75
CA LEU A 362 15.30 -14.48 4.05
C LEU A 362 14.06 -14.54 4.95
N ILE A 363 12.86 -14.36 4.39
CA ILE A 363 11.61 -14.55 5.12
C ILE A 363 11.48 -15.99 5.61
N TRP A 364 11.71 -16.97 4.73
CA TRP A 364 11.72 -18.39 5.09
C TRP A 364 12.74 -18.71 6.19
N LEU A 365 13.97 -18.19 6.07
CA LEU A 365 15.03 -18.38 7.05
C LEU A 365 14.69 -17.74 8.40
N GLY A 366 14.14 -16.52 8.39
CA GLY A 366 13.74 -15.79 9.57
C GLY A 366 12.61 -16.48 10.34
N LEU A 367 11.65 -17.05 9.62
CA LEU A 367 10.60 -17.88 10.21
C LEU A 367 11.16 -19.17 10.81
N ARG A 368 12.07 -19.86 10.11
CA ARG A 368 12.71 -21.09 10.59
C ARG A 368 13.55 -20.87 11.84
N GLN A 369 14.21 -19.70 11.96
CA GLN A 369 15.05 -19.34 13.10
C GLN A 369 14.30 -18.57 14.20
N GLN A 370 12.99 -18.31 14.03
CA GLN A 370 12.20 -17.45 14.91
C GLN A 370 12.83 -16.06 15.15
N ARG A 371 13.45 -15.48 14.12
CA ARG A 371 14.10 -14.16 14.18
C ARG A 371 13.38 -13.17 13.27
N THR A 372 13.14 -11.97 13.78
CA THR A 372 12.44 -10.89 13.05
C THR A 372 13.33 -10.17 12.06
N LEU A 373 14.64 -10.05 12.35
CA LEU A 373 15.57 -9.31 11.47
C LEU A 373 15.65 -9.88 10.04
N PRO A 374 15.79 -11.20 9.80
CA PRO A 374 15.77 -11.73 8.44
C PRO A 374 14.41 -11.56 7.75
N GLN A 375 13.31 -11.59 8.52
CA GLN A 375 11.97 -11.35 7.96
C GLN A 375 11.82 -9.90 7.47
N LEU A 376 12.27 -8.92 8.26
CA LEU A 376 12.30 -7.51 7.87
C LEU A 376 13.23 -7.29 6.67
N GLY A 377 14.41 -7.92 6.68
CA GLY A 377 15.33 -7.88 5.53
C GLY A 377 14.69 -8.41 4.26
N GLY A 378 13.96 -9.53 4.34
CA GLY A 378 13.28 -10.09 3.18
C GLY A 378 12.08 -9.26 2.70
N LEU A 379 11.34 -8.60 3.60
CA LEU A 379 10.33 -7.61 3.25
C LEU A 379 10.94 -6.42 2.49
N LEU A 380 12.05 -5.88 3.02
CA LEU A 380 12.76 -4.77 2.39
C LEU A 380 13.30 -5.13 1.01
N LEU A 381 13.82 -6.35 0.81
CA LEU A 381 14.26 -6.81 -0.51
C LEU A 381 13.09 -6.96 -1.49
N GLN A 382 11.94 -7.47 -1.05
CA GLN A 382 10.74 -7.53 -1.89
C GLN A 382 10.23 -6.14 -2.30
N LEU A 383 10.26 -5.16 -1.39
CA LEU A 383 9.95 -3.77 -1.72
C LEU A 383 11.02 -3.15 -2.63
N GLY A 384 12.29 -3.46 -2.40
CA GLY A 384 13.40 -3.07 -3.24
C GLY A 384 13.29 -3.63 -4.66
N ALA A 385 12.78 -4.85 -4.80
CA ALA A 385 12.49 -5.46 -6.10
C ALA A 385 11.43 -4.70 -6.88
N ALA A 386 10.33 -4.34 -6.22
CA ALA A 386 9.27 -3.51 -6.79
C ALA A 386 9.79 -2.11 -7.19
N LEU A 387 10.59 -1.47 -6.33
CA LEU A 387 11.17 -0.16 -6.61
C LEU A 387 12.16 -0.22 -7.78
N ALA A 388 13.02 -1.24 -7.84
CA ALA A 388 13.96 -1.43 -8.94
C ALA A 388 13.24 -1.57 -10.28
N LEU A 389 12.07 -2.21 -10.30
CA LEU A 389 11.21 -2.33 -11.47
C LEU A 389 10.52 -1.00 -11.82
N ALA A 390 10.08 -0.23 -10.83
CA ALA A 390 9.46 1.08 -11.04
C ALA A 390 10.42 2.14 -11.61
N VAL A 391 11.71 2.05 -11.26
CA VAL A 391 12.77 2.95 -11.76
C VAL A 391 13.38 2.44 -13.08
N ALA A 392 13.11 1.19 -13.47
CA ALA A 392 13.62 0.65 -14.72
C ALA A 392 13.05 1.42 -15.92
N THR A 393 13.92 1.84 -16.84
CA THR A 393 13.50 2.55 -18.04
C THR A 393 12.55 1.69 -18.89
N PRO A 394 11.47 2.24 -19.45
CA PRO A 394 10.58 1.50 -20.34
C PRO A 394 11.38 1.05 -21.57
N GLN A 395 11.28 -0.23 -21.91
CA GLN A 395 11.96 -0.81 -23.06
C GLN A 395 10.93 -1.54 -23.90
N VAL A 396 10.98 -1.33 -25.21
CA VAL A 396 10.06 -1.97 -26.14
C VAL A 396 10.30 -3.47 -26.07
N ALA A 397 9.26 -4.21 -25.70
CA ALA A 397 9.35 -5.64 -25.53
C ALA A 397 9.24 -6.33 -26.90
N GLU A 398 10.26 -7.08 -27.30
CA GLU A 398 10.31 -7.73 -28.61
C GLU A 398 9.58 -9.08 -28.66
N ARG A 399 9.48 -9.77 -27.51
CA ARG A 399 8.85 -11.08 -27.40
C ARG A 399 8.00 -11.17 -26.14
N ALA A 400 6.77 -11.66 -26.31
CA ALA A 400 5.86 -11.94 -25.20
C ALA A 400 6.49 -12.94 -24.22
N LEU A 401 6.22 -12.77 -22.93
CA LEU A 401 6.62 -13.61 -21.80
C LEU A 401 8.13 -13.75 -21.52
N LEU A 402 9.00 -13.53 -22.51
CA LEU A 402 10.45 -13.79 -22.44
C LEU A 402 11.28 -12.53 -22.20
N HIS A 403 10.67 -11.36 -22.10
CA HIS A 403 11.41 -10.12 -21.84
C HIS A 403 11.73 -9.92 -20.34
N PRO A 404 12.80 -9.18 -20.01
CA PRO A 404 13.28 -9.06 -18.63
C PRO A 404 12.26 -8.49 -17.64
N THR A 405 11.43 -7.54 -18.07
CA THR A 405 10.38 -6.95 -17.21
C THR A 405 9.33 -7.98 -16.78
N CYS A 406 8.85 -8.81 -17.71
CA CYS A 406 7.90 -9.88 -17.41
C CYS A 406 8.51 -10.87 -16.40
N MET A 407 9.74 -11.30 -16.67
CA MET A 407 10.43 -12.26 -15.80
C MET A 407 10.65 -11.69 -14.38
N ALA A 408 10.99 -10.41 -14.27
CA ALA A 408 11.15 -9.76 -12.97
C ALA A 408 9.82 -9.63 -12.21
N MET A 409 8.73 -9.22 -12.86
CA MET A 409 7.40 -9.16 -12.24
C MET A 409 6.92 -10.55 -11.82
N LEU A 410 7.18 -11.57 -12.64
CA LEU A 410 6.88 -12.96 -12.34
C LEU A 410 7.66 -13.44 -11.10
N LEU A 411 8.96 -13.13 -10.99
CA LEU A 411 9.77 -13.48 -9.83
C LEU A 411 9.31 -12.77 -8.55
N ILE A 412 8.84 -11.52 -8.64
CA ILE A 412 8.20 -10.82 -7.50
C ILE A 412 6.93 -11.55 -7.07
N ALA A 413 6.06 -11.92 -8.01
CA ALA A 413 4.84 -12.68 -7.70
C ALA A 413 5.15 -14.05 -7.08
N LEU A 414 6.08 -14.81 -7.66
CA LEU A 414 6.53 -16.11 -7.14
C LEU A 414 7.16 -15.98 -5.75
N GLY A 415 8.01 -14.98 -5.54
CA GLY A 415 8.62 -14.69 -4.23
C GLY A 415 7.58 -14.31 -3.18
N GLY A 416 6.57 -13.51 -3.56
CA GLY A 416 5.45 -13.18 -2.68
C GLY A 416 4.61 -14.40 -2.30
N TRP A 417 4.31 -15.30 -3.25
CA TRP A 417 3.60 -16.56 -2.95
C TRP A 417 4.45 -17.50 -2.09
N ALA A 418 5.76 -17.59 -2.31
CA ALA A 418 6.66 -18.36 -1.46
C ALA A 418 6.72 -17.81 -0.03
N SER A 419 6.75 -16.49 0.14
CA SER A 419 6.62 -15.83 1.45
C SER A 419 5.27 -16.10 2.10
N ALA A 420 4.17 -15.99 1.35
CA ALA A 420 2.83 -16.30 1.84
C ALA A 420 2.72 -17.76 2.32
N ALA A 421 3.28 -18.71 1.55
CA ALA A 421 3.32 -20.11 1.93
C ALA A 421 4.17 -20.35 3.20
N SER A 422 5.27 -19.62 3.36
CA SER A 422 6.15 -19.71 4.54
C SER A 422 5.45 -19.19 5.80
N TYR A 423 4.80 -18.02 5.73
CA TYR A 423 4.03 -17.46 6.85
C TYR A 423 2.82 -18.33 7.25
N ARG A 424 2.13 -18.92 6.26
CA ARG A 424 1.05 -19.89 6.53
C ARG A 424 1.55 -21.13 7.26
N ARG A 425 2.68 -21.70 6.85
CA ARG A 425 3.30 -22.85 7.56
C ARG A 425 3.71 -22.50 8.99
N ALA A 426 4.00 -21.23 9.26
CA ALA A 426 4.31 -20.71 10.58
C ALA A 426 3.05 -20.31 11.41
N GLY A 427 1.84 -20.54 10.91
CA GLY A 427 0.58 -20.20 11.60
C GLY A 427 0.21 -18.71 11.60
N GLN A 428 0.83 -17.89 10.76
CA GLN A 428 0.61 -16.44 10.69
C GLN A 428 -0.27 -16.06 9.48
N ASP A 429 -1.53 -16.48 9.49
CA ASP A 429 -2.43 -16.39 8.32
C ASP A 429 -2.73 -14.95 7.86
N VAL A 430 -2.76 -13.98 8.77
CA VAL A 430 -3.01 -12.57 8.44
C VAL A 430 -1.86 -11.99 7.62
N ILE A 431 -0.61 -12.27 8.02
CA ILE A 431 0.58 -11.78 7.29
C ILE A 431 0.73 -12.53 5.97
N ALA A 432 0.46 -13.84 5.97
CA ALA A 432 0.43 -14.63 4.75
C ALA A 432 -0.62 -14.12 3.74
N SER A 433 -1.76 -13.66 4.22
CA SER A 433 -2.81 -13.04 3.40
C SER A 433 -2.33 -11.76 2.71
N GLY A 434 -1.58 -10.91 3.42
CA GLY A 434 -0.94 -9.72 2.84
C GLY A 434 0.04 -10.07 1.72
N TRP A 435 0.92 -11.05 1.96
CA TRP A 435 1.86 -11.53 0.94
C TRP A 435 1.18 -12.19 -0.27
N TYR A 436 0.08 -12.91 -0.05
CA TYR A 436 -0.71 -13.48 -1.13
C TYR A 436 -1.34 -12.39 -2.00
N LEU A 437 -1.90 -11.34 -1.40
CA LEU A 437 -2.46 -10.20 -2.13
C LEU A 437 -1.39 -9.43 -2.90
N TRP A 438 -0.21 -9.22 -2.30
CA TRP A 438 0.95 -8.65 -2.99
C TRP A 438 1.34 -9.46 -4.23
N ALA A 439 1.47 -10.78 -4.08
CA ALA A 439 1.81 -11.67 -5.18
C ALA A 439 0.74 -11.68 -6.27
N LEU A 440 -0.54 -11.72 -5.89
CA LEU A 440 -1.66 -11.69 -6.82
C LEU A 440 -1.72 -10.37 -7.60
N ALA A 441 -1.44 -9.24 -6.95
CA ALA A 441 -1.39 -7.94 -7.61
C ALA A 441 -0.29 -7.89 -8.69
N TRP A 442 0.92 -8.36 -8.36
CA TRP A 442 2.03 -8.45 -9.32
C TRP A 442 1.75 -9.45 -10.45
N TRP A 443 1.12 -10.58 -10.15
CA TRP A 443 0.67 -11.54 -11.16
C TRP A 443 -0.32 -10.92 -12.15
N CYS A 444 -1.37 -10.26 -11.66
CA CYS A 444 -2.38 -9.61 -12.50
C CYS A 444 -1.79 -8.42 -13.28
N ALA A 445 -0.91 -7.63 -12.66
CA ALA A 445 -0.22 -6.53 -13.35
C ALA A 445 0.65 -7.05 -14.49
N ASN A 446 1.41 -8.13 -14.26
CA ASN A 446 2.24 -8.76 -15.27
C ASN A 446 1.40 -9.23 -16.47
N LEU A 447 0.35 -10.02 -16.21
CA LEU A 447 -0.57 -10.51 -17.25
C LEU A 447 -1.26 -9.36 -18.00
N GLY A 448 -1.71 -8.33 -17.29
CA GLY A 448 -2.33 -7.15 -17.90
C GLY A 448 -1.38 -6.39 -18.81
N SER A 449 -0.12 -6.21 -18.38
CA SER A 449 0.91 -5.55 -19.19
C SER A 449 1.27 -6.34 -20.45
N GLU A 450 1.36 -7.67 -20.37
CA GLU A 450 1.61 -8.55 -21.51
C GLU A 450 0.48 -8.44 -22.54
N VAL A 451 -0.77 -8.46 -22.08
CA VAL A 451 -1.94 -8.29 -22.96
C VAL A 451 -1.93 -6.92 -23.63
N GLN A 452 -1.60 -5.86 -22.89
CA GLN A 452 -1.55 -4.52 -23.48
C GLN A 452 -0.43 -4.37 -24.52
N ALA A 453 0.73 -4.97 -24.26
CA ALA A 453 1.91 -4.87 -25.12
C ALA A 453 1.80 -5.72 -26.39
N PHE A 454 1.28 -6.95 -26.30
CA PHE A 454 1.36 -7.94 -27.39
C PHE A 454 0.02 -8.32 -28.01
N VAL A 455 -1.11 -8.07 -27.35
CA VAL A 455 -2.43 -8.44 -27.88
C VAL A 455 -3.09 -7.23 -28.57
N PRO A 456 -3.53 -7.37 -29.83
CA PRO A 456 -4.27 -6.32 -30.54
C PRO A 456 -5.49 -5.87 -29.74
N TRP A 457 -5.81 -4.58 -29.78
CA TRP A 457 -6.90 -3.99 -28.99
C TRP A 457 -8.21 -4.77 -29.10
N ALA A 458 -8.55 -5.22 -30.31
CA ALA A 458 -9.73 -6.04 -30.56
C ALA A 458 -9.78 -7.32 -29.71
N SER A 459 -8.67 -8.04 -29.51
CA SER A 459 -8.65 -9.33 -28.81
C SER A 459 -8.22 -9.23 -27.34
N ARG A 460 -8.02 -8.02 -26.80
CA ARG A 460 -7.56 -7.85 -25.40
C ARG A 460 -8.55 -8.40 -24.38
N ALA A 461 -9.84 -8.18 -24.58
CA ALA A 461 -10.88 -8.68 -23.69
C ALA A 461 -10.93 -10.22 -23.67
N ASP A 462 -10.71 -10.86 -24.84
CA ASP A 462 -10.64 -12.33 -24.97
C ASP A 462 -9.45 -12.90 -24.18
N ALA A 463 -8.28 -12.30 -24.35
CA ALA A 463 -7.07 -12.72 -23.64
C ALA A 463 -7.22 -12.55 -22.13
N LEU A 464 -7.78 -11.40 -21.68
CA LEU A 464 -8.03 -11.16 -20.25
C LEU A 464 -9.04 -12.16 -19.67
N LEU A 465 -10.09 -12.53 -20.42
CA LEU A 465 -11.07 -13.53 -19.99
C LEU A 465 -10.40 -14.90 -19.79
N ALA A 466 -9.62 -15.36 -20.77
CA ALA A 466 -8.91 -16.63 -20.69
C ALA A 466 -7.90 -16.65 -19.53
N LEU A 467 -7.17 -15.55 -19.32
CA LEU A 467 -6.19 -15.41 -18.23
C LEU A 467 -6.84 -15.29 -16.85
N ALA A 468 -8.00 -14.62 -16.74
CA ALA A 468 -8.77 -14.57 -15.50
C ALA A 468 -9.29 -15.97 -15.13
N ALA A 469 -9.78 -16.73 -16.11
CA ALA A 469 -10.22 -18.12 -15.92
C ALA A 469 -9.06 -19.04 -15.53
N LEU A 470 -7.90 -18.90 -16.17
CA LEU A 470 -6.68 -19.63 -15.83
C LEU A 470 -6.24 -19.32 -14.39
N THR A 471 -6.22 -18.04 -14.01
CA THR A 471 -5.86 -17.61 -12.65
C THR A 471 -6.83 -18.16 -11.61
N ALA A 472 -8.14 -18.16 -11.90
CA ALA A 472 -9.15 -18.76 -11.05
C ALA A 472 -8.93 -20.27 -10.87
N TRP A 473 -8.61 -20.99 -11.96
CA TRP A 473 -8.32 -22.42 -11.89
C TRP A 473 -7.07 -22.75 -11.08
N VAL A 474 -5.97 -22.03 -11.30
CA VAL A 474 -4.74 -22.20 -10.53
C VAL A 474 -5.00 -21.95 -9.04
N ALA A 475 -5.73 -20.88 -8.69
CA ALA A 475 -6.08 -20.59 -7.30
C ALA A 475 -6.94 -21.72 -6.69
N ALA A 476 -7.90 -22.26 -7.43
CA ALA A 476 -8.76 -23.35 -6.98
C ALA A 476 -7.98 -24.67 -6.79
N GLU A 477 -7.04 -25.01 -7.67
CA GLU A 477 -6.16 -26.18 -7.52
C GLU A 477 -5.26 -26.07 -6.29
N VAL A 478 -4.68 -24.89 -6.05
CA VAL A 478 -3.88 -24.65 -4.85
C VAL A 478 -4.76 -24.76 -3.61
N HIS A 479 -5.99 -24.23 -3.63
CA HIS A 479 -6.94 -24.35 -2.53
C HIS A 479 -7.29 -25.81 -2.23
N ALA A 480 -7.48 -26.64 -3.26
CA ALA A 480 -7.81 -28.06 -3.09
C ALA A 480 -6.71 -28.86 -2.37
N ARG A 481 -5.45 -28.40 -2.40
CA ARG A 481 -4.32 -29.00 -1.68
C ARG A 481 -4.01 -28.29 -0.37
N PHE A 482 -4.21 -26.97 -0.35
CA PHE A 482 -3.85 -26.07 0.74
C PHE A 482 -4.98 -25.05 0.95
N PRO A 483 -6.00 -25.38 1.76
CA PRO A 483 -7.18 -24.56 1.88
C PRO A 483 -6.84 -23.17 2.45
N ALA A 484 -7.28 -22.14 1.76
CA ALA A 484 -7.21 -20.75 2.20
C ALA A 484 -8.37 -19.94 1.59
N ARG A 485 -8.96 -19.05 2.39
CA ARG A 485 -10.12 -18.22 2.00
C ARG A 485 -9.83 -17.30 0.80
N LEU A 486 -8.65 -16.69 0.75
CA LEU A 486 -8.27 -15.76 -0.32
C LEU A 486 -8.14 -16.44 -1.69
N LEU A 487 -7.75 -17.73 -1.74
CA LEU A 487 -7.71 -18.50 -2.99
C LEU A 487 -9.12 -18.70 -3.56
N VAL A 488 -10.10 -18.97 -2.69
CA VAL A 488 -11.51 -19.08 -3.09
C VAL A 488 -12.05 -17.74 -3.58
N LEU A 489 -11.71 -16.64 -2.90
CA LEU A 489 -12.09 -15.29 -3.34
C LEU A 489 -11.43 -14.90 -4.68
N THR A 490 -10.20 -15.34 -4.91
CA THR A 490 -9.52 -15.15 -6.21
C THR A 490 -10.24 -15.90 -7.31
N THR A 491 -10.68 -17.14 -7.03
CA THR A 491 -11.48 -17.94 -7.94
C THR A 491 -12.83 -17.28 -8.23
N ALA A 492 -13.54 -16.84 -7.19
CA ALA A 492 -14.82 -16.14 -7.31
C ALA A 492 -14.69 -14.84 -8.11
N GLY A 493 -13.66 -14.03 -7.82
CA GLY A 493 -13.35 -12.80 -8.54
C GLY A 493 -13.03 -13.05 -10.01
N GLY A 494 -12.18 -14.05 -10.31
CA GLY A 494 -11.87 -14.43 -11.68
C GLY A 494 -13.08 -14.89 -12.49
N LEU A 495 -13.99 -15.66 -11.87
CA LEU A 495 -15.24 -16.05 -12.52
C LEU A 495 -16.21 -14.88 -12.70
N ALA A 496 -16.30 -13.97 -11.72
CA ALA A 496 -17.16 -12.80 -11.78
C ALA A 496 -16.68 -11.75 -12.79
N LEU A 497 -15.37 -11.61 -12.99
CA LEU A 497 -14.76 -10.71 -13.99
C LEU A 497 -15.19 -11.03 -15.43
N ALA A 498 -15.69 -12.23 -15.70
CA ALA A 498 -16.23 -12.58 -17.01
C ALA A 498 -17.45 -11.75 -17.41
N ALA A 499 -18.28 -11.29 -16.45
CA ALA A 499 -19.44 -10.47 -16.75
C ALA A 499 -19.09 -9.10 -17.37
N PRO A 500 -18.23 -8.26 -16.76
CA PRO A 500 -17.82 -7.00 -17.38
C PRO A 500 -17.00 -7.23 -18.65
N LEU A 501 -16.18 -8.29 -18.72
CA LEU A 501 -15.43 -8.61 -19.95
C LEU A 501 -16.36 -9.01 -21.11
N ALA A 502 -17.46 -9.71 -20.84
CA ALA A 502 -18.49 -10.03 -21.84
C ALA A 502 -19.11 -8.76 -22.45
N LEU A 503 -19.35 -7.74 -21.63
CA LEU A 503 -19.89 -6.46 -22.08
C LEU A 503 -18.88 -5.73 -22.98
N VAL A 504 -17.59 -5.73 -22.59
CA VAL A 504 -16.51 -5.16 -23.43
C VAL A 504 -16.38 -5.93 -24.74
N GLN A 505 -16.44 -7.26 -24.74
CA GLN A 505 -16.42 -8.06 -25.96
C GLN A 505 -17.63 -7.75 -26.86
N ALA A 506 -18.82 -7.58 -26.29
CA ALA A 506 -20.01 -7.22 -27.07
C ALA A 506 -19.89 -5.81 -27.68
N ASP A 507 -19.21 -4.87 -27.02
CA ASP A 507 -18.97 -3.54 -27.56
C ASP A 507 -17.91 -3.56 -28.68
N VAL A 508 -16.82 -4.31 -28.49
CA VAL A 508 -15.67 -4.36 -29.43
C VAL A 508 -15.93 -5.29 -30.63
N HIS A 509 -16.57 -6.44 -30.42
CA HIS A 509 -16.83 -7.45 -31.46
C HIS A 509 -18.28 -7.55 -31.92
N VAL A 510 -19.17 -6.68 -31.42
CA VAL A 510 -20.63 -6.76 -31.57
C VAL A 510 -21.27 -7.94 -30.80
N GLN A 511 -20.58 -9.08 -30.67
CA GLN A 511 -21.03 -10.23 -29.86
C GLN A 511 -19.87 -10.93 -29.11
N PRO A 512 -20.13 -11.55 -27.94
CA PRO A 512 -19.07 -12.13 -27.11
C PRO A 512 -18.27 -13.30 -27.73
N PHE A 513 -18.84 -14.02 -28.70
CA PHE A 513 -18.23 -15.23 -29.28
C PHE A 513 -17.49 -14.99 -30.60
N ALA A 514 -17.48 -13.76 -31.12
CA ALA A 514 -16.85 -13.47 -32.40
C ALA A 514 -15.31 -13.53 -32.33
N GLY A 515 -14.67 -13.89 -33.45
CA GLY A 515 -13.21 -13.98 -33.56
C GLY A 515 -12.60 -14.95 -32.55
N THR A 516 -11.66 -14.47 -31.74
CA THR A 516 -11.01 -15.23 -30.66
C THR A 516 -11.87 -15.38 -29.41
N GLY A 517 -12.99 -14.65 -29.30
CA GLY A 517 -13.89 -14.70 -28.14
C GLY A 517 -14.48 -16.09 -27.91
N GLY A 518 -14.82 -16.82 -28.97
CA GLY A 518 -15.30 -18.21 -28.85
C GLY A 518 -14.31 -19.14 -28.12
N TRP A 519 -13.01 -19.02 -28.43
CA TRP A 519 -11.96 -19.76 -27.74
C TRP A 519 -11.78 -19.31 -26.29
N ALA A 520 -11.92 -18.01 -26.01
CA ALA A 520 -11.84 -17.48 -24.66
C ALA A 520 -13.00 -17.97 -23.77
N TRP A 521 -14.23 -18.04 -24.31
CA TRP A 521 -15.38 -18.60 -23.61
C TRP A 521 -15.29 -20.12 -23.44
N LEU A 522 -14.69 -20.85 -24.38
CA LEU A 522 -14.37 -22.26 -24.21
C LEU A 522 -13.36 -22.46 -23.07
N ALA A 523 -12.29 -21.66 -23.04
CA ALA A 523 -11.31 -21.68 -21.95
C ALA A 523 -11.96 -21.33 -20.60
N TYR A 524 -12.81 -20.30 -20.56
CA TYR A 524 -13.61 -19.95 -19.38
C TYR A 524 -14.47 -21.13 -18.94
N ALA A 525 -15.11 -21.84 -19.87
CA ALA A 525 -15.97 -22.96 -19.55
C ALA A 525 -15.19 -24.12 -18.89
N VAL A 526 -14.07 -24.51 -19.52
CA VAL A 526 -13.23 -25.63 -19.07
C VAL A 526 -12.55 -25.30 -17.73
N PHE A 527 -11.89 -24.14 -17.64
CA PHE A 527 -11.20 -23.73 -16.42
C PHE A 527 -12.17 -23.40 -15.29
N GLY A 528 -13.31 -22.78 -15.58
CA GLY A 528 -14.33 -22.47 -14.59
C GLY A 528 -14.97 -23.73 -14.00
N LEU A 529 -15.34 -24.71 -14.82
CA LEU A 529 -15.85 -25.99 -14.33
C LEU A 529 -14.80 -26.71 -13.47
N ARG A 530 -13.54 -26.76 -13.94
CA ARG A 530 -12.45 -27.37 -13.16
C ARG A 530 -12.21 -26.67 -11.83
N SER A 531 -12.32 -25.33 -11.81
CA SER A 531 -12.23 -24.52 -10.59
C SER A 531 -13.31 -24.90 -9.58
N LEU A 532 -14.57 -24.97 -10.03
CA LEU A 532 -15.69 -25.33 -9.16
C LEU A 532 -15.58 -26.78 -8.63
N LEU A 533 -15.07 -27.71 -9.46
CA LEU A 533 -14.78 -29.08 -9.02
C LEU A 533 -13.70 -29.14 -7.93
N CYS A 534 -12.68 -28.27 -7.99
CA CYS A 534 -11.68 -28.16 -6.92
C CYS A 534 -12.28 -27.60 -5.62
N LEU A 535 -13.19 -26.62 -5.73
CA LEU A 535 -13.85 -26.01 -4.57
C LEU A 535 -14.85 -26.94 -3.86
N ARG A 536 -15.31 -28.02 -4.52
CA ARG A 536 -16.23 -29.02 -3.93
C ARG A 536 -15.71 -29.62 -2.62
N ARG A 537 -14.38 -29.76 -2.48
CA ARG A 537 -13.75 -30.39 -1.30
C ARG A 537 -13.61 -29.45 -0.10
N GLY A 538 -13.75 -28.14 -0.30
CA GLY A 538 -13.38 -27.13 0.71
C GLY A 538 -14.40 -26.90 1.82
N GLY A 539 -15.66 -27.31 1.67
CA GLY A 539 -16.72 -27.12 2.67
C GLY A 539 -17.09 -25.65 3.01
N ASP A 540 -16.32 -24.69 2.51
CA ASP A 540 -16.45 -23.26 2.79
C ASP A 540 -17.63 -22.64 2.04
N GLY A 541 -18.47 -21.87 2.76
CA GLY A 541 -19.58 -21.11 2.17
C GLY A 541 -19.15 -20.06 1.13
N VAL A 542 -17.85 -19.71 1.09
CA VAL A 542 -17.27 -18.78 0.11
C VAL A 542 -17.18 -19.40 -1.29
N GLY A 543 -17.01 -20.73 -1.41
CA GLY A 543 -17.01 -21.41 -2.71
C GLY A 543 -18.35 -21.28 -3.44
N ALA A 544 -19.42 -21.11 -2.68
CA ALA A 544 -20.75 -20.89 -3.22
C ALA A 544 -20.88 -19.55 -3.98
N ILE A 545 -20.07 -18.54 -3.62
CA ILE A 545 -20.03 -17.26 -4.35
C ILE A 545 -19.47 -17.46 -5.77
N ALA A 546 -18.43 -18.29 -5.91
CA ALA A 546 -17.84 -18.60 -7.21
C ALA A 546 -18.85 -19.33 -8.12
N GLN A 547 -19.59 -20.30 -7.58
CA GLN A 547 -20.63 -21.01 -8.32
C GLN A 547 -21.84 -20.12 -8.64
N ALA A 548 -22.21 -19.19 -7.76
CA ALA A 548 -23.26 -18.22 -8.04
C ALA A 548 -22.85 -17.28 -9.20
N ALA A 549 -21.61 -16.76 -9.18
CA ALA A 549 -21.08 -15.96 -10.28
C ALA A 549 -21.09 -16.73 -11.61
N TRP A 550 -20.65 -17.99 -11.59
CA TRP A 550 -20.70 -18.89 -12.74
C TRP A 550 -22.11 -19.01 -13.34
N TRP A 551 -23.13 -19.24 -12.50
CA TRP A 551 -24.51 -19.36 -12.97
C TRP A 551 -25.10 -18.04 -13.50
N LEU A 552 -24.61 -16.88 -13.04
CA LEU A 552 -25.07 -15.58 -13.50
C LEU A 552 -24.41 -15.12 -14.81
N VAL A 553 -23.18 -15.54 -15.08
CA VAL A 553 -22.43 -15.13 -16.29
C VAL A 553 -23.03 -15.75 -17.55
N TRP A 554 -23.41 -17.03 -17.54
CA TRP A 554 -23.91 -17.69 -18.75
C TRP A 554 -25.20 -17.08 -19.33
N PRO A 555 -26.26 -16.81 -18.53
CA PRO A 555 -27.43 -16.09 -19.03
C PRO A 555 -27.08 -14.73 -19.62
N LEU A 556 -26.19 -13.96 -18.98
CA LEU A 556 -25.75 -12.67 -19.48
C LEU A 556 -25.13 -12.78 -20.89
N VAL A 557 -24.17 -13.69 -21.07
CA VAL A 557 -23.46 -13.87 -22.34
C VAL A 557 -24.40 -14.35 -23.44
N ILE A 558 -25.33 -15.25 -23.12
CA ILE A 558 -26.34 -15.72 -24.06
C ILE A 558 -27.33 -14.60 -24.40
N SER A 559 -27.71 -13.74 -23.44
CA SER A 559 -28.55 -12.56 -23.70
C SER A 559 -27.86 -11.56 -24.63
N LEU A 560 -26.54 -11.34 -24.49
CA LEU A 560 -25.76 -10.50 -25.39
C LEU A 560 -25.71 -11.07 -26.82
N LEU A 561 -25.48 -12.38 -26.94
CA LEU A 561 -25.57 -13.08 -28.21
C LEU A 561 -26.97 -12.98 -28.82
N GLY A 562 -28.02 -13.18 -28.02
CA GLY A 562 -29.41 -13.09 -28.44
C GLY A 562 -29.79 -11.68 -28.92
N HIS A 563 -29.28 -10.64 -28.26
CA HIS A 563 -29.43 -9.24 -28.69
C HIS A 563 -28.76 -8.99 -30.04
N PHE A 564 -27.55 -9.52 -30.24
CA PHE A 564 -26.88 -9.48 -31.54
C PHE A 564 -27.69 -10.19 -32.63
N ILE A 565 -28.18 -11.40 -32.37
CA ILE A 565 -29.00 -12.18 -33.32
C ILE A 565 -30.25 -11.38 -33.71
N ALA A 566 -30.96 -10.80 -32.74
CA ALA A 566 -32.16 -10.01 -33.01
C ALA A 566 -31.87 -8.81 -33.91
N ARG A 567 -30.77 -8.08 -33.67
CA ARG A 567 -30.33 -6.97 -34.54
C ARG A 567 -29.88 -7.45 -35.92
N ARG A 568 -29.12 -8.54 -35.99
CA ARG A 568 -28.54 -9.09 -37.24
C ARG A 568 -29.62 -9.51 -38.24
N PHE A 569 -30.73 -10.06 -37.74
CA PHE A 569 -31.86 -10.51 -38.55
C PHE A 569 -33.03 -9.50 -38.57
N ALA A 570 -32.83 -8.28 -38.06
CA ALA A 570 -33.85 -7.23 -37.99
C ALA A 570 -35.20 -7.73 -37.40
N LEU A 571 -35.12 -8.57 -36.37
CA LEU A 571 -36.32 -9.08 -35.70
C LEU A 571 -37.03 -7.94 -34.98
N ALA A 572 -38.36 -8.00 -34.92
CA ALA A 572 -39.15 -7.03 -34.18
C ALA A 572 -38.82 -7.02 -32.68
N ASP A 573 -39.11 -5.90 -32.00
CA ASP A 573 -38.73 -5.66 -30.61
C ASP A 573 -39.16 -6.77 -29.63
N GLY A 574 -40.31 -7.42 -29.87
CA GLY A 574 -40.77 -8.53 -29.04
C GLY A 574 -39.84 -9.74 -29.08
N TRP A 575 -39.26 -10.04 -30.24
CA TRP A 575 -38.23 -11.08 -30.36
C TRP A 575 -36.91 -10.66 -29.71
N ALA A 576 -36.51 -9.39 -29.86
CA ALA A 576 -35.30 -8.87 -29.20
C ALA A 576 -35.41 -8.98 -27.67
N MET A 577 -36.54 -8.53 -27.11
CA MET A 577 -36.82 -8.66 -25.67
C MET A 577 -36.88 -10.13 -25.24
N ALA A 578 -37.46 -11.01 -26.07
CA ALA A 578 -37.52 -12.43 -25.78
C ALA A 578 -36.13 -13.08 -25.72
N TRP A 579 -35.25 -12.78 -26.67
CA TRP A 579 -33.86 -13.28 -26.68
C TRP A 579 -33.04 -12.78 -25.49
N ILE A 580 -33.28 -11.55 -25.04
CA ILE A 580 -32.61 -11.00 -23.84
C ILE A 580 -33.13 -11.68 -22.57
N GLY A 581 -34.44 -11.89 -22.44
CA GLY A 581 -35.06 -12.44 -21.22
C GLY A 581 -34.98 -13.95 -21.08
N ALA A 582 -35.04 -14.69 -22.19
CA ALA A 582 -35.16 -16.16 -22.19
C ALA A 582 -34.06 -16.86 -21.38
N PRO A 583 -32.76 -16.52 -21.48
CA PRO A 583 -31.71 -17.20 -20.71
C PRO A 583 -31.89 -17.07 -19.19
N TRP A 584 -32.34 -15.89 -18.73
CA TRP A 584 -32.62 -15.62 -17.32
C TRP A 584 -33.86 -16.35 -16.83
N ILE A 585 -34.90 -16.43 -17.66
CA ILE A 585 -36.14 -17.15 -17.36
C ILE A 585 -35.88 -18.66 -17.33
N VAL A 586 -35.03 -19.18 -18.20
CA VAL A 586 -34.58 -20.59 -18.17
C VAL A 586 -33.81 -20.87 -16.89
N LEU A 587 -32.90 -19.98 -16.47
CA LEU A 587 -32.20 -20.14 -15.19
C LEU A 587 -33.18 -20.11 -14.00
N LEU A 588 -34.16 -19.20 -14.01
CA LEU A 588 -35.23 -19.16 -13.01
C LEU A 588 -36.06 -20.46 -13.02
N ALA A 589 -36.42 -20.97 -14.19
CA ALA A 589 -37.16 -22.21 -14.35
C ALA A 589 -36.36 -23.40 -13.79
N VAL A 590 -35.07 -23.50 -14.09
CA VAL A 590 -34.19 -24.52 -13.50
C VAL A 590 -34.12 -24.37 -11.98
N ALA A 591 -34.00 -23.16 -11.45
CA ALA A 591 -33.95 -22.91 -10.02
C ALA A 591 -35.22 -23.35 -9.27
N VAL A 592 -36.39 -23.15 -9.89
CA VAL A 592 -37.72 -23.47 -9.34
C VAL A 592 -38.09 -24.94 -9.56
N LEU A 593 -37.89 -25.48 -10.77
CA LEU A 593 -38.34 -26.82 -11.17
C LEU A 593 -37.33 -27.91 -10.85
N ARG A 594 -36.03 -27.58 -10.91
CA ARG A 594 -34.90 -28.53 -10.81
C ARG A 594 -33.79 -27.95 -9.91
N GLY A 595 -34.18 -27.34 -8.79
CA GLY A 595 -33.28 -26.71 -7.83
C GLY A 595 -31.96 -27.45 -7.52
N PRO A 596 -31.99 -28.77 -7.27
CA PRO A 596 -30.77 -29.54 -6.99
C PRO A 596 -29.73 -29.54 -8.12
N TRP A 597 -30.11 -29.28 -9.36
CA TRP A 597 -29.16 -29.21 -10.48
C TRP A 597 -28.21 -28.01 -10.34
N LEU A 598 -28.70 -26.90 -9.77
CA LEU A 598 -27.87 -25.72 -9.51
C LEU A 598 -26.86 -25.94 -8.38
N SER A 599 -27.04 -26.99 -7.57
CA SER A 599 -26.09 -27.34 -6.50
C SER A 599 -24.82 -27.99 -7.07
N VAL A 600 -24.89 -28.64 -8.23
CA VAL A 600 -23.72 -29.26 -8.89
C VAL A 600 -22.83 -28.15 -9.47
N PRO A 601 -21.50 -28.17 -9.27
CA PRO A 601 -20.71 -29.28 -8.71
C PRO A 601 -20.43 -29.25 -7.20
N ILE A 602 -20.60 -28.13 -6.48
CA ILE A 602 -20.22 -28.02 -5.05
C ILE A 602 -21.13 -28.85 -4.12
N GLY A 603 -22.38 -29.10 -4.50
CA GLY A 603 -23.35 -29.90 -3.75
C GLY A 603 -23.99 -29.14 -2.59
N ALA A 604 -24.19 -29.83 -1.46
CA ALA A 604 -24.98 -29.33 -0.31
C ALA A 604 -24.52 -27.97 0.26
N ALA A 605 -23.22 -27.64 0.15
CA ALA A 605 -22.70 -26.34 0.61
C ALA A 605 -23.26 -25.15 -0.20
N PHE A 606 -23.74 -25.38 -1.43
CA PHE A 606 -24.35 -24.36 -2.26
C PHE A 606 -25.80 -24.03 -1.86
N GLU A 607 -26.50 -24.89 -1.12
CA GLU A 607 -27.92 -24.66 -0.77
C GLU A 607 -28.13 -23.35 0.01
N ARG A 608 -27.15 -22.95 0.84
CA ARG A 608 -27.20 -21.66 1.54
C ARG A 608 -27.13 -20.45 0.59
N ALA A 609 -26.36 -20.55 -0.48
CA ALA A 609 -26.22 -19.50 -1.48
C ALA A 609 -27.29 -19.57 -2.59
N ARG A 610 -27.96 -20.72 -2.74
CA ARG A 610 -29.02 -20.92 -3.74
C ARG A 610 -30.16 -19.93 -3.55
N ALA A 611 -30.55 -19.63 -2.31
CA ALA A 611 -31.56 -18.60 -2.02
C ALA A 611 -31.10 -17.20 -2.47
N ALA A 612 -29.83 -16.86 -2.27
CA ALA A 612 -29.26 -15.58 -2.73
C ALA A 612 -29.15 -15.50 -4.25
N LEU A 613 -28.75 -16.60 -4.92
CA LEU A 613 -28.76 -16.70 -6.37
C LEU A 613 -30.19 -16.52 -6.92
N LEU A 614 -31.17 -17.22 -6.34
CA LEU A 614 -32.58 -17.11 -6.73
C LEU A 614 -33.09 -15.67 -6.55
N GLY A 615 -32.78 -15.03 -5.41
CA GLY A 615 -33.13 -13.63 -5.19
C GLY A 615 -32.54 -12.69 -6.25
N THR A 616 -31.27 -12.90 -6.61
CA THR A 616 -30.58 -12.12 -7.65
C THR A 616 -31.25 -12.32 -9.02
N VAL A 617 -31.51 -13.57 -9.41
CA VAL A 617 -32.19 -13.90 -10.67
C VAL A 617 -33.61 -13.32 -10.71
N LEU A 618 -34.36 -13.37 -9.61
CA LEU A 618 -35.69 -12.77 -9.51
C LEU A 618 -35.64 -11.26 -9.72
N VAL A 619 -34.65 -10.56 -9.18
CA VAL A 619 -34.47 -9.12 -9.40
C VAL A 619 -34.18 -8.83 -10.88
N VAL A 620 -33.25 -9.56 -11.49
CA VAL A 620 -32.93 -9.37 -12.92
C VAL A 620 -34.14 -9.65 -13.81
N VAL A 621 -34.86 -10.75 -13.56
CA VAL A 621 -36.08 -11.10 -14.30
C VAL A 621 -37.20 -10.09 -14.07
N ALA A 622 -37.37 -9.57 -12.85
CA ALA A 622 -38.37 -8.53 -12.55
C ALA A 622 -38.05 -7.21 -13.26
N LEU A 623 -36.77 -6.81 -13.30
CA LEU A 623 -36.33 -5.64 -14.06
C LEU A 623 -36.60 -5.80 -15.55
N TRP A 624 -36.22 -6.96 -16.13
CA TRP A 624 -36.53 -7.28 -17.52
C TRP A 624 -38.04 -7.26 -17.77
N TRP A 625 -38.84 -7.86 -16.89
CA TRP A 625 -40.29 -7.94 -17.04
C TRP A 625 -40.94 -6.55 -17.03
N GLY A 626 -40.47 -5.65 -16.16
CA GLY A 626 -40.90 -4.26 -16.11
C GLY A 626 -40.52 -3.46 -17.35
N VAL A 627 -39.28 -3.60 -17.83
CA VAL A 627 -38.83 -2.98 -19.10
C VAL A 627 -39.64 -3.52 -20.27
N ALA A 628 -39.92 -4.83 -20.29
CA ALA A 628 -40.70 -5.47 -21.33
C ALA A 628 -42.12 -4.87 -21.43
N LEU A 629 -42.77 -4.50 -20.31
CA LEU A 629 -44.09 -3.83 -20.33
C LEU A 629 -44.12 -2.53 -21.17
N LEU A 630 -42.99 -1.82 -21.21
CA LEU A 630 -42.88 -0.54 -21.92
C LEU A 630 -42.54 -0.70 -23.41
N SER A 631 -42.30 -1.92 -23.87
CA SER A 631 -41.97 -2.21 -25.27
C SER A 631 -43.21 -2.45 -26.13
N SER A 632 -43.10 -2.16 -27.43
CA SER A 632 -44.14 -2.32 -28.46
C SER A 632 -44.58 -3.79 -28.65
N GLY A 633 -43.69 -4.74 -28.32
CA GLY A 633 -43.95 -6.17 -28.39
C GLY A 633 -44.21 -6.71 -29.79
N GLY A 634 -43.70 -6.04 -30.84
CA GLY A 634 -43.85 -6.51 -32.22
C GLY A 634 -43.31 -7.94 -32.42
N SER A 635 -44.01 -8.73 -33.23
CA SER A 635 -43.75 -10.17 -33.40
C SER A 635 -43.30 -10.55 -34.80
N ALA A 636 -43.06 -9.58 -35.70
CA ALA A 636 -42.65 -9.86 -37.08
C ALA A 636 -41.44 -10.80 -37.13
N PRO A 637 -41.43 -11.82 -38.01
CA PRO A 637 -42.37 -12.03 -39.13
C PRO A 637 -43.72 -12.69 -38.77
N LEU A 638 -43.93 -13.10 -37.51
CA LEU A 638 -45.21 -13.68 -37.08
C LEU A 638 -46.28 -12.60 -36.86
N PRO A 639 -47.56 -12.89 -37.15
CA PRO A 639 -48.65 -11.98 -36.83
C PRO A 639 -48.71 -11.72 -35.32
N TRP A 640 -48.98 -10.47 -34.93
CA TRP A 640 -49.11 -10.13 -33.52
C TRP A 640 -50.45 -10.63 -32.98
N CYS A 641 -50.38 -11.46 -31.95
CA CYS A 641 -51.53 -12.01 -31.26
C CYS A 641 -51.37 -11.79 -29.74
N PRO A 642 -52.36 -11.18 -29.06
CA PRO A 642 -52.33 -10.97 -27.62
C PRO A 642 -52.03 -12.25 -26.86
N LEU A 643 -51.15 -12.17 -25.87
CA LEU A 643 -50.70 -13.25 -24.99
C LEU A 643 -49.93 -14.38 -25.68
N LEU A 644 -49.86 -14.41 -27.02
CA LEU A 644 -49.20 -15.45 -27.81
C LEU A 644 -47.95 -14.95 -28.54
N ASN A 645 -47.58 -13.67 -28.41
CA ASN A 645 -46.31 -13.21 -28.93
C ASN A 645 -45.13 -13.75 -28.07
N PRO A 646 -43.91 -13.87 -28.64
CA PRO A 646 -42.77 -14.46 -27.95
C PRO A 646 -42.45 -13.82 -26.58
N MET A 647 -42.61 -12.50 -26.50
CA MET A 647 -42.32 -11.75 -25.28
C MET A 647 -43.39 -11.94 -24.21
N GLU A 648 -44.68 -11.89 -24.54
CA GLU A 648 -45.78 -12.06 -23.58
C GLU A 648 -45.85 -13.51 -23.10
N LEU A 649 -45.53 -14.49 -23.95
CA LEU A 649 -45.34 -15.89 -23.53
C LEU A 649 -44.27 -15.99 -22.44
N LEU A 650 -43.15 -15.26 -22.57
CA LEU A 650 -42.12 -15.19 -21.53
C LEU A 650 -42.58 -14.40 -20.30
N GLN A 651 -43.33 -13.30 -20.45
CA GLN A 651 -43.92 -12.58 -19.33
C GLN A 651 -44.91 -13.46 -18.53
N LEU A 652 -45.71 -14.26 -19.22
CA LEU A 652 -46.61 -15.25 -18.61
C LEU A 652 -45.84 -16.38 -17.95
N ALA A 653 -44.77 -16.89 -18.58
CA ALA A 653 -43.90 -17.90 -17.99
C ALA A 653 -43.28 -17.39 -16.67
N VAL A 654 -42.85 -16.13 -16.61
CA VAL A 654 -42.37 -15.50 -15.37
C VAL A 654 -43.45 -15.51 -14.28
N LEU A 655 -44.69 -15.10 -14.60
CA LEU A 655 -45.79 -15.11 -13.63
C LEU A 655 -46.08 -16.53 -13.12
N LEU A 656 -46.08 -17.53 -14.01
CA LEU A 656 -46.28 -18.94 -13.65
C LEU A 656 -45.14 -19.47 -12.77
N LEU A 657 -43.90 -19.13 -13.08
CA LEU A 657 -42.73 -19.53 -12.28
C LEU A 657 -42.73 -18.86 -10.90
N VAL A 658 -43.09 -17.59 -10.81
CA VAL A 658 -43.22 -16.87 -9.53
C VAL A 658 -44.38 -17.42 -8.71
N ALA A 659 -45.52 -17.72 -9.33
CA ALA A 659 -46.66 -18.36 -8.67
C ALA A 659 -46.29 -19.74 -8.12
N ARG A 660 -45.59 -20.57 -8.92
CA ARG A 660 -45.08 -21.87 -8.50
C ARG A 660 -44.06 -21.76 -7.38
N LEU A 661 -43.15 -20.79 -7.46
CA LEU A 661 -42.19 -20.52 -6.39
C LEU A 661 -42.90 -20.15 -5.09
N GLY A 662 -43.99 -19.40 -5.15
CA GLY A 662 -44.80 -19.05 -3.98
C GLY A 662 -45.44 -20.24 -3.26
N TRP A 663 -45.39 -21.44 -3.84
CA TRP A 663 -45.84 -22.71 -3.24
C TRP A 663 -44.66 -23.64 -2.88
N ALA A 664 -43.44 -23.29 -3.24
CA ALA A 664 -42.24 -24.05 -2.91
C ALA A 664 -41.68 -23.64 -1.54
N GLU A 665 -41.11 -24.60 -0.81
CA GLU A 665 -40.47 -24.36 0.49
C GLU A 665 -39.27 -23.40 0.41
N ALA A 666 -38.66 -23.26 -0.78
CA ALA A 666 -37.49 -22.40 -1.04
C ALA A 666 -37.84 -20.93 -1.31
N ALA A 667 -39.10 -20.50 -1.11
CA ALA A 667 -39.54 -19.14 -1.40
C ALA A 667 -38.99 -18.12 -0.38
N PRO A 668 -38.53 -16.93 -0.83
CA PRO A 668 -38.19 -15.83 0.08
C PRO A 668 -39.38 -15.40 0.93
N GLY A 669 -39.18 -15.15 2.22
CA GLY A 669 -40.26 -14.82 3.17
C GLY A 669 -41.05 -13.54 2.82
N TRP A 670 -40.43 -12.56 2.17
CA TRP A 670 -41.11 -11.35 1.70
C TRP A 670 -42.06 -11.65 0.53
N LEU A 671 -41.68 -12.57 -0.36
CA LEU A 671 -42.48 -12.96 -1.52
C LEU A 671 -43.76 -13.66 -1.06
N LEU A 672 -43.67 -14.52 -0.06
CA LEU A 672 -44.82 -15.24 0.50
C LEU A 672 -45.89 -14.31 1.09
N ARG A 673 -45.48 -13.22 1.77
CA ARG A 673 -46.41 -12.24 2.37
C ARG A 673 -47.16 -11.43 1.32
N SER A 674 -46.50 -11.09 0.22
CA SER A 674 -47.03 -10.17 -0.80
C SER A 674 -47.47 -10.88 -2.09
N ARG A 675 -47.36 -12.21 -2.19
CA ARG A 675 -47.57 -12.98 -3.44
C ARG A 675 -48.90 -12.66 -4.13
N THR A 676 -49.99 -12.60 -3.38
CA THR A 676 -51.33 -12.40 -3.95
C THR A 676 -51.46 -10.99 -4.54
N VAL A 677 -50.94 -9.98 -3.84
CA VAL A 677 -50.94 -8.59 -4.31
C VAL A 677 -50.00 -8.42 -5.48
N LEU A 678 -48.79 -8.98 -5.41
CA LEU A 678 -47.78 -8.92 -6.48
C LEU A 678 -48.29 -9.56 -7.78
N MET A 679 -48.91 -10.74 -7.69
CA MET A 679 -49.50 -11.41 -8.86
C MET A 679 -50.71 -10.67 -9.41
N ALA A 680 -51.54 -10.07 -8.56
CA ALA A 680 -52.66 -9.25 -9.02
C ALA A 680 -52.18 -7.99 -9.74
N VAL A 681 -51.20 -7.27 -9.18
CA VAL A 681 -50.61 -6.06 -9.79
C VAL A 681 -49.88 -6.39 -11.08
N ALA A 682 -49.07 -7.45 -11.09
CA ALA A 682 -48.33 -7.86 -12.29
C ALA A 682 -49.28 -8.38 -13.39
N GLY A 683 -50.32 -9.14 -13.03
CA GLY A 683 -51.36 -9.55 -13.97
C GLY A 683 -52.12 -8.35 -14.55
N PHE A 684 -52.52 -7.40 -13.71
CA PHE A 684 -53.18 -6.16 -14.14
C PHE A 684 -52.30 -5.33 -15.09
N ALA A 685 -51.01 -5.16 -14.75
CA ALA A 685 -50.05 -4.44 -15.58
C ALA A 685 -49.82 -5.13 -16.93
N LEU A 686 -49.72 -6.46 -16.96
CA LEU A 686 -49.59 -7.23 -18.20
C LEU A 686 -50.82 -7.09 -19.10
N VAL A 687 -52.03 -7.24 -18.54
CA VAL A 687 -53.28 -7.07 -19.30
C VAL A 687 -53.41 -5.64 -19.84
N THR A 688 -53.04 -4.65 -19.04
CA THR A 688 -53.02 -3.23 -19.45
C THR A 688 -52.02 -3.01 -20.60
N ALA A 689 -50.78 -3.48 -20.48
CA ALA A 689 -49.78 -3.36 -21.52
C ALA A 689 -50.19 -4.11 -22.82
N THR A 690 -50.75 -5.31 -22.68
CA THR A 690 -51.24 -6.12 -23.82
C THR A 690 -52.40 -5.40 -24.54
N THR A 691 -53.29 -4.74 -23.79
CA THR A 691 -54.39 -3.94 -24.35
C THR A 691 -53.85 -2.76 -25.15
N LEU A 692 -52.86 -2.04 -24.61
CA LEU A 692 -52.21 -0.93 -25.32
C LEU A 692 -51.47 -1.42 -26.58
N ARG A 693 -50.83 -2.59 -26.53
CA ARG A 693 -50.22 -3.20 -27.71
C ARG A 693 -51.25 -3.61 -28.75
N GLY A 694 -52.43 -4.07 -28.33
CA GLY A 694 -53.56 -4.30 -29.23
C GLY A 694 -53.97 -3.04 -29.98
N VAL A 695 -54.06 -1.90 -29.27
CA VAL A 695 -54.32 -0.60 -29.90
C VAL A 695 -53.21 -0.19 -30.87
N HIS A 696 -51.95 -0.51 -30.57
CA HIS A 696 -50.84 -0.24 -31.46
C HIS A 696 -50.86 -1.11 -32.73
N HIS A 697 -50.94 -2.44 -32.58
CA HIS A 697 -50.81 -3.39 -33.69
C HIS A 697 -52.09 -3.54 -34.52
N TRP A 698 -53.26 -3.56 -33.89
CA TRP A 698 -54.54 -3.68 -34.60
C TRP A 698 -55.18 -2.32 -34.90
N GLY A 699 -54.98 -1.34 -34.02
CA GLY A 699 -55.51 0.01 -34.19
C GLY A 699 -54.62 0.97 -34.99
N GLY A 700 -53.40 0.56 -35.35
CA GLY A 700 -52.47 1.35 -36.17
C GLY A 700 -51.92 2.61 -35.49
N VAL A 701 -52.09 2.75 -34.17
CA VAL A 701 -51.62 3.92 -33.40
C VAL A 701 -50.13 3.77 -33.08
N PRO A 702 -49.23 4.72 -33.39
CA PRO A 702 -47.80 4.60 -33.09
C PRO A 702 -47.51 4.39 -31.59
N TRP A 703 -46.57 3.50 -31.26
CA TRP A 703 -46.12 3.23 -29.88
C TRP A 703 -45.25 4.39 -29.34
N THR A 704 -45.91 5.48 -28.97
CA THR A 704 -45.30 6.70 -28.43
C THR A 704 -46.04 7.13 -27.16
N PRO A 705 -45.51 8.06 -26.33
CA PRO A 705 -46.23 8.55 -25.15
C PRO A 705 -47.62 9.11 -25.46
N SER A 706 -47.85 9.59 -26.69
CA SER A 706 -49.16 10.08 -27.15
C SER A 706 -50.23 8.99 -27.28
N LEU A 707 -49.85 7.71 -27.37
CA LEU A 707 -50.77 6.58 -27.49
C LEU A 707 -51.81 6.58 -26.36
N LEU A 708 -51.36 6.89 -25.13
CA LEU A 708 -52.25 6.96 -23.97
C LEU A 708 -53.31 8.05 -24.09
N SER A 709 -53.08 9.10 -24.88
CA SER A 709 -54.07 10.18 -25.07
C SER A 709 -55.12 9.86 -26.15
N THR A 710 -54.96 8.77 -26.89
CA THR A 710 -55.89 8.43 -27.97
C THR A 710 -57.21 7.89 -27.46
N SER A 711 -58.31 8.24 -28.14
CA SER A 711 -59.65 7.76 -27.79
C SER A 711 -59.73 6.23 -27.79
N LEU A 712 -59.12 5.59 -28.80
CA LEU A 712 -59.09 4.13 -28.92
C LEU A 712 -58.39 3.46 -27.72
N ALA A 713 -57.21 3.96 -27.30
CA ALA A 713 -56.52 3.45 -26.11
C ALA A 713 -57.36 3.62 -24.84
N GLN A 714 -57.97 4.80 -24.66
CA GLN A 714 -58.78 5.08 -23.48
C GLN A 714 -60.00 4.19 -23.39
N THR A 715 -60.75 4.03 -24.49
CA THR A 715 -61.93 3.16 -24.53
C THR A 715 -61.58 1.69 -24.34
N SER A 716 -60.53 1.19 -24.99
CA SER A 716 -60.10 -0.20 -24.86
C SER A 716 -59.68 -0.53 -23.42
N LEU A 717 -58.92 0.37 -22.78
CA LEU A 717 -58.56 0.21 -21.36
C LEU A 717 -59.79 0.20 -20.45
N THR A 718 -60.74 1.11 -20.66
CA THR A 718 -61.96 1.19 -19.84
C THR A 718 -62.80 -0.08 -19.96
N VAL A 719 -62.97 -0.62 -21.17
CA VAL A 719 -63.69 -1.90 -21.39
C VAL A 719 -62.96 -3.06 -20.70
N VAL A 720 -61.65 -3.21 -20.94
CA VAL A 720 -60.87 -4.32 -20.38
C VAL A 720 -60.80 -4.27 -18.85
N TRP A 721 -60.60 -3.08 -18.26
CA TRP A 721 -60.58 -2.91 -16.80
C TRP A 721 -61.96 -3.18 -16.18
N SER A 722 -63.05 -2.83 -16.86
CA SER A 722 -64.41 -3.14 -16.41
C SER A 722 -64.66 -4.63 -16.37
N ILE A 723 -64.31 -5.36 -17.45
CA ILE A 723 -64.44 -6.81 -17.52
C ILE A 723 -63.60 -7.46 -16.41
N LEU A 724 -62.34 -7.02 -16.25
CA LEU A 724 -61.45 -7.57 -15.22
C LEU A 724 -61.96 -7.29 -13.79
N GLY A 725 -62.47 -6.08 -13.55
CA GLY A 725 -63.08 -5.68 -12.28
C GLY A 725 -64.27 -6.56 -11.93
N VAL A 726 -65.16 -6.78 -12.89
CA VAL A 726 -66.34 -7.65 -12.73
C VAL A 726 -65.97 -9.12 -12.52
N VAL A 727 -65.04 -9.66 -13.32
CA VAL A 727 -64.55 -11.03 -13.12
C VAL A 727 -63.92 -11.19 -11.74
N GLY A 728 -63.10 -10.23 -11.29
CA GLY A 728 -62.51 -10.22 -9.95
C GLY A 728 -63.57 -10.15 -8.84
N TRP A 729 -64.57 -9.28 -9.00
CA TRP A 729 -65.65 -9.09 -8.04
C TRP A 729 -66.53 -10.36 -7.91
N VAL A 730 -66.97 -10.93 -9.03
CA VAL A 730 -67.80 -12.15 -9.07
C VAL A 730 -67.03 -13.38 -8.59
N SER A 731 -65.79 -13.57 -9.05
CA SER A 731 -64.97 -14.71 -8.62
C SER A 731 -64.57 -14.62 -7.15
N GLY A 732 -64.33 -13.41 -6.63
CA GLY A 732 -64.09 -13.16 -5.21
C GLY A 732 -65.29 -13.51 -4.33
N SER A 733 -66.51 -13.21 -4.78
CA SER A 733 -67.75 -13.59 -4.11
C SER A 733 -67.96 -15.12 -4.13
N ARG A 734 -67.85 -15.75 -5.31
CA ARG A 734 -68.02 -17.22 -5.46
C ARG A 734 -66.98 -18.04 -4.69
N ARG A 735 -65.76 -17.54 -4.55
CA ARG A 735 -64.65 -18.23 -3.84
C ARG A 735 -64.54 -17.82 -2.36
N ALA A 736 -65.43 -16.96 -1.85
CA ALA A 736 -65.38 -16.38 -0.51
C ALA A 736 -64.03 -15.67 -0.19
N GLN A 737 -63.34 -15.15 -1.19
CA GLN A 737 -62.04 -14.49 -1.06
C GLN A 737 -62.22 -12.96 -1.00
N ARG A 738 -62.26 -12.42 0.22
CA ARG A 738 -62.49 -10.99 0.46
C ARG A 738 -61.46 -10.09 -0.23
N THR A 739 -60.18 -10.50 -0.31
CA THR A 739 -59.12 -9.72 -0.97
C THR A 739 -59.36 -9.58 -2.49
N LEU A 740 -59.81 -10.64 -3.15
CA LEU A 740 -60.12 -10.64 -4.58
C LEU A 740 -61.41 -9.85 -4.88
N TRP A 741 -62.42 -10.00 -4.00
CA TRP A 741 -63.66 -9.23 -4.06
C TRP A 741 -63.40 -7.73 -3.91
N LEU A 742 -62.59 -7.33 -2.92
CA LEU A 742 -62.23 -5.94 -2.68
C LEU A 742 -61.38 -5.38 -3.83
N ALA A 743 -60.44 -6.14 -4.37
CA ALA A 743 -59.63 -5.72 -5.51
C ALA A 743 -60.50 -5.46 -6.76
N GLY A 744 -61.48 -6.32 -7.03
CA GLY A 744 -62.45 -6.13 -8.11
C GLY A 744 -63.33 -4.88 -7.90
N ALA A 745 -63.84 -4.68 -6.68
CA ALA A 745 -64.63 -3.50 -6.33
C ALA A 745 -63.83 -2.18 -6.44
N VAL A 746 -62.58 -2.18 -5.97
CA VAL A 746 -61.67 -1.02 -6.09
C VAL A 746 -61.36 -0.72 -7.55
N LEU A 747 -61.10 -1.75 -8.37
CA LEU A 747 -60.85 -1.56 -9.80
C LEU A 747 -62.07 -0.96 -10.51
N MET A 748 -63.28 -1.42 -10.19
CA MET A 748 -64.52 -0.82 -10.72
C MET A 748 -64.69 0.64 -10.27
N ALA A 749 -64.42 0.95 -9.00
CA ALA A 749 -64.44 2.34 -8.53
C ALA A 749 -63.43 3.24 -9.27
N VAL A 750 -62.23 2.72 -9.56
CA VAL A 750 -61.22 3.43 -10.37
C VAL A 750 -61.70 3.65 -11.79
N VAL A 751 -62.34 2.65 -12.41
CA VAL A 751 -62.91 2.79 -13.76
C VAL A 751 -64.03 3.84 -13.78
N LEU A 752 -64.92 3.86 -12.78
CA LEU A 752 -65.96 4.89 -12.66
C LEU A 752 -65.34 6.30 -12.52
N ALA A 753 -64.34 6.44 -11.66
CA ALA A 753 -63.63 7.71 -11.50
C ALA A 753 -62.96 8.15 -12.81
N LYS A 754 -62.31 7.21 -13.52
CA LYS A 754 -61.69 7.46 -14.83
C LYS A 754 -62.72 7.91 -15.87
N LEU A 755 -63.86 7.21 -15.96
CA LEU A 755 -64.95 7.55 -16.87
C LEU A 755 -65.41 9.00 -16.67
N VAL A 756 -65.60 9.41 -15.42
CA VAL A 756 -66.09 10.76 -15.06
C VAL A 756 -65.02 11.85 -15.26
N MET A 757 -63.76 11.57 -14.93
CA MET A 757 -62.70 12.58 -14.91
C MET A 757 -61.94 12.71 -16.23
N VAL A 758 -61.65 11.59 -16.91
CA VAL A 758 -60.78 11.52 -18.09
C VAL A 758 -61.60 11.31 -19.37
N ASP A 759 -62.55 10.38 -19.34
CA ASP A 759 -63.32 10.03 -20.56
C ASP A 759 -64.47 11.03 -20.82
N ARG A 760 -64.80 11.94 -19.88
CA ARG A 760 -65.73 13.07 -20.09
C ARG A 760 -65.33 13.94 -21.29
N GLN A 761 -64.04 14.10 -21.55
CA GLN A 761 -63.53 14.88 -22.68
C GLN A 761 -63.80 14.21 -24.04
N HIS A 762 -64.15 12.93 -24.05
CA HIS A 762 -64.40 12.11 -25.25
C HIS A 762 -65.89 11.79 -25.47
N LEU A 763 -66.81 12.38 -24.69
CA LEU A 763 -68.26 12.21 -24.81
C LEU A 763 -68.85 12.69 -26.16
N GLY A 764 -68.06 13.39 -26.97
CA GLY A 764 -68.43 13.80 -28.33
C GLY A 764 -68.25 12.73 -29.40
N ASN A 765 -67.78 11.51 -29.07
CA ASN A 765 -67.53 10.43 -30.04
C ASN A 765 -68.32 9.16 -29.69
N LEU A 766 -68.81 8.44 -30.71
CA LEU A 766 -69.69 7.26 -30.59
C LEU A 766 -69.13 6.18 -29.62
N TRP A 767 -67.81 5.98 -29.66
CA TRP A 767 -67.11 5.02 -28.80
C TRP A 767 -67.11 5.39 -27.30
N GLY A 768 -67.15 6.69 -26.97
CA GLY A 768 -67.22 7.18 -25.59
C GLY A 768 -68.59 6.91 -24.96
N ILE A 769 -69.67 7.20 -25.70
CA ILE A 769 -71.05 6.96 -25.26
C ILE A 769 -71.31 5.46 -25.04
N GLY A 770 -70.84 4.60 -25.94
CA GLY A 770 -70.96 3.14 -25.81
C GLY A 770 -70.27 2.57 -24.57
N SER A 771 -69.13 3.14 -24.16
CA SER A 771 -68.37 2.71 -22.98
C SER A 771 -69.10 3.01 -21.66
N PHE A 772 -69.81 4.14 -21.57
CA PHE A 772 -70.62 4.51 -20.40
C PHE A 772 -71.85 3.60 -20.21
N ILE A 773 -72.57 3.29 -21.30
CA ILE A 773 -73.74 2.41 -21.26
C ILE A 773 -73.32 0.98 -20.89
N ALA A 774 -72.24 0.47 -21.49
CA ALA A 774 -71.70 -0.84 -21.18
C ALA A 774 -71.28 -0.95 -19.70
N TYR A 775 -70.60 0.05 -19.14
CA TYR A 775 -70.20 0.08 -17.73
C TYR A 775 -71.41 0.08 -16.79
N GLY A 776 -72.43 0.91 -17.08
CA GLY A 776 -73.66 0.99 -16.29
C GLY A 776 -74.41 -0.34 -16.22
N LEU A 777 -74.60 -0.99 -17.38
CA LEU A 777 -75.26 -2.30 -17.46
C LEU A 777 -74.48 -3.38 -16.70
N LEU A 778 -73.16 -3.38 -16.82
CA LEU A 778 -72.27 -4.35 -16.17
C LEU A 778 -72.35 -4.25 -14.64
N CYS A 779 -72.38 -3.04 -14.08
CA CYS A 779 -72.54 -2.79 -12.65
C CYS A 779 -73.87 -3.31 -12.10
N THR A 780 -74.97 -3.14 -12.84
CA THR A 780 -76.30 -3.65 -12.46
C THR A 780 -76.30 -5.18 -12.38
N VAL A 781 -75.68 -5.85 -13.35
CA VAL A 781 -75.56 -7.32 -13.36
C VAL A 781 -74.70 -7.84 -12.21
N VAL A 782 -73.63 -7.14 -11.84
CA VAL A 782 -72.76 -7.55 -10.72
C VAL A 782 -73.42 -7.36 -9.36
N GLY A 783 -74.18 -6.28 -9.17
CA GLY A 783 -74.95 -6.05 -7.94
C GLY A 783 -75.93 -7.17 -7.61
N TYR A 784 -76.42 -7.87 -8.64
CA TYR A 784 -77.28 -9.05 -8.48
C TYR A 784 -76.51 -10.36 -8.21
N LEU A 785 -75.32 -10.55 -8.81
CA LEU A 785 -74.60 -11.83 -8.81
C LEU A 785 -73.54 -12.02 -7.71
N ALA A 786 -73.13 -10.97 -6.99
CA ALA A 786 -71.93 -11.01 -6.14
C ALA A 786 -72.06 -10.28 -4.78
N PRO A 787 -72.93 -10.75 -3.85
CA PRO A 787 -73.03 -10.19 -2.51
C PRO A 787 -71.72 -10.32 -1.72
N ALA A 788 -71.52 -9.44 -0.73
CA ALA A 788 -70.27 -9.32 0.03
C ALA A 788 -70.00 -10.56 0.91
N PRO A 789 -68.80 -11.16 0.86
CA PRO A 789 -68.47 -12.32 1.69
C PRO A 789 -68.31 -11.94 3.18
N PRO A 790 -68.68 -12.83 4.13
CA PRO A 790 -68.63 -12.57 5.57
C PRO A 790 -67.21 -12.27 6.08
N ARG A 791 -67.11 -11.48 7.16
CA ARG A 791 -65.83 -11.19 7.83
C ARG A 791 -65.33 -12.45 8.55
N ALA A 792 -64.05 -12.79 8.43
CA ALA A 792 -63.46 -13.84 9.26
C ALA A 792 -63.59 -13.44 10.74
N PRO A 793 -63.91 -14.38 11.65
CA PRO A 793 -63.99 -14.07 13.07
C PRO A 793 -62.63 -13.57 13.55
N THR A 794 -62.63 -12.37 14.11
CA THR A 794 -61.51 -11.82 14.87
C THR A 794 -61.23 -12.79 16.03
N LYS A 795 -60.02 -13.35 16.08
CA LYS A 795 -59.50 -14.02 17.27
C LYS A 795 -59.29 -12.96 18.35
N ASP A 796 -60.37 -12.53 18.98
CA ASP A 796 -60.41 -11.77 20.23
C ASP A 796 -61.85 -11.80 20.76
N THR A 797 -62.28 -13.00 21.15
CA THR A 797 -63.39 -13.19 22.10
C THR A 797 -63.15 -14.54 22.80
N PRO A 798 -62.82 -14.56 24.11
CA PRO A 798 -62.84 -15.79 24.90
C PRO A 798 -64.31 -16.21 25.18
N PRO A 799 -64.55 -17.48 25.53
CA PRO A 799 -65.86 -18.14 25.43
C PRO A 799 -66.98 -17.50 26.26
#